data_AF-A0AAJ1QHL4-F1
#
_entry.id   AF-A0AAJ1QHL4-F1
#
_cell.length_a   1.000
_cell.length_b   1.000
_cell.length_c   1.000
_cell.angle_alpha   90.00
_cell.angle_beta   90.00
_cell.angle_gamma   90.00
#
_symmetry.space_group_name_H-M   'P 1'
#
loop_
_entity.id
_entity.type
_entity.pdbx_description
1 polymer ?
#
loop_
_entity_poly.entity_id
_entity_poly.type
_entity_poly.pdbx_seq_one_letter_code
_entity_poly.pdbx_strand_id
1 'polypeptide(L)'
;MKNILCNLTFCLLVTFASGQFMETNYAGRSVISSSGEKTPIIEISGFPECNPGIFLSQDANTSLYAVDSSTNPFTFTSIGSPADLAYNATGYNPKDGFLYAIKRGFPSTMLKIDPTTGMVEDLGEIEGLPSIMWFVIRYVSGDIDDNGNYYVLSYPNADNNQQNLYKINIENRTATLIRLTESLSTFDFAYNINDGKLYGVHIINYGNSDSSIRKSQLYSIDPTTGAVSFIGSANDDAGVVGAMYGAAGHIYGAKNMGGLYKYNTTTGERTFISSSPFSNTENDGAHCVSLPLIFSTDLYVTKTDGKSYYTAGSSTTYTIVAGNNGPFGVQGAIVTDHVPAGIPAENVSYTAVVSGGASSGITGTVAGSINDVISLPVGGKVTYTVKVHIPASLTGNLTNIVSIASPPDSNDLDPNNNIATDTNINVGTCVRPGDFTSDGQPTKIGITTQTKQQLWPGNIPNGFLALESKDKGMVISRVLNSAKITDPKEGMLIYDITDKCVKLHNGTVWNCIKNTCDPLVEAPRKIRIGSFAGYTIGKSNFSAYNSQLTNLSNYGPTGTFKGITGFDFSDLSSAVLTSNTGDQLKNSYDIINTGYSSMTSVQAQHVADFVKEGGVAIINLDNTAYNFNPILTAFGIIGSNGNGAVSALSSSVNELSNVFGNTKNISLSGAATQGRVLANQLPSASTVYANETVTGGGVAVWTIGRDFKGKVIFVWDEGLFRASTIAETIIDTPQERFVHNLMAYALIQLGFQP
;
A
#
# COMPACT_ATOMS: atom_id res chain seq x y z
N MET A 1 -9.80 -5.48 55.53
CA MET A 1 -8.69 -5.25 56.47
C MET A 1 -7.76 -4.21 55.86
N LYS A 2 -7.35 -3.23 56.67
CA LYS A 2 -6.52 -2.07 56.33
C LYS A 2 -5.05 -2.44 56.05
N ASN A 3 -4.38 -1.56 55.28
CA ASN A 3 -2.94 -1.24 55.26
C ASN A 3 -1.98 -2.29 54.64
N ILE A 4 -0.83 -1.98 54.02
CA ILE A 4 -0.09 -0.80 53.51
C ILE A 4 1.09 -1.44 52.74
N LEU A 5 1.40 -1.00 51.52
CA LEU A 5 2.76 -0.58 51.08
C LEU A 5 2.75 -0.23 49.59
N CYS A 6 3.01 1.05 49.34
CA CYS A 6 3.24 1.71 48.07
C CYS A 6 4.75 1.67 47.76
N ASN A 7 5.14 1.46 46.51
CA ASN A 7 6.22 2.23 45.87
C ASN A 7 6.22 2.01 44.34
N LEU A 8 5.68 3.02 43.66
CA LEU A 8 6.12 3.69 42.41
C LEU A 8 6.73 2.84 41.27
N THR A 9 5.98 2.73 40.17
CA THR A 9 6.34 3.30 38.85
C THR A 9 5.04 3.47 38.04
N PHE A 10 4.69 4.71 37.70
CA PHE A 10 3.46 5.06 36.98
C PHE A 10 3.64 4.80 35.47
N CYS A 11 2.97 3.77 34.94
CA CYS A 11 2.54 3.71 33.55
C CYS A 11 1.16 4.37 33.47
N LEU A 12 1.03 5.49 32.74
CA LEU A 12 -0.27 6.05 32.40
C LEU A 12 -0.76 5.37 31.11
N LEU A 13 -1.71 4.45 31.25
CA LEU A 13 -2.57 4.01 30.16
C LEU A 13 -3.45 5.20 29.75
N VAL A 14 -3.39 5.59 28.47
CA VAL A 14 -4.42 6.41 27.83
C VAL A 14 -5.38 5.45 27.12
N THR A 15 -6.58 5.31 27.65
CA THR A 15 -7.72 4.68 26.97
C THR A 15 -8.26 5.63 25.90
N PHE A 16 -8.18 5.23 24.63
CA PHE A 16 -8.85 5.91 23.53
C PHE A 16 -10.36 5.59 23.56
N ALA A 17 -11.18 6.61 23.78
CA ALA A 17 -12.60 6.58 23.49
C ALA A 17 -12.83 7.19 22.09
N SER A 18 -13.65 6.48 21.33
CA SER A 18 -14.02 6.74 19.94
C SER A 18 -14.72 8.09 19.70
N GLY A 19 -14.24 8.81 18.68
CA GLY A 19 -14.99 9.54 17.66
C GLY A 19 -16.15 10.46 18.05
N GLN A 20 -15.94 11.78 17.89
CA GLN A 20 -16.91 12.67 17.25
C GLN A 20 -16.18 13.74 16.43
N PHE A 21 -16.56 13.83 15.15
CA PHE A 21 -16.25 14.94 14.25
C PHE A 21 -16.85 16.24 14.81
N MET A 22 -16.03 17.29 14.92
CA MET A 22 -16.53 18.66 15.09
C MET A 22 -16.52 19.35 13.72
N GLU A 23 -17.67 19.36 13.06
CA GLU A 23 -17.99 20.38 12.06
C GLU A 23 -18.24 21.70 12.79
N THR A 24 -17.37 22.70 12.60
CA THR A 24 -17.71 24.08 12.99
C THR A 24 -18.48 24.74 11.85
N ASN A 25 -19.82 24.67 11.95
CA ASN A 25 -20.72 25.47 11.13
C ASN A 25 -20.70 26.95 11.58
N TYR A 26 -20.31 27.84 10.68
CA TYR A 26 -20.52 29.28 10.77
C TYR A 26 -22.03 29.56 10.67
N ALA A 27 -22.65 30.03 11.75
CA ALA A 27 -24.01 30.55 11.72
C ALA A 27 -24.02 31.95 12.38
N GLY A 28 -24.22 32.96 11.55
CA GLY A 28 -24.44 34.33 12.00
C GLY A 28 -25.70 34.44 12.87
N ARG A 29 -25.59 35.22 13.95
CA ARG A 29 -26.74 35.83 14.61
C ARG A 29 -26.43 37.26 15.00
N SER A 30 -27.19 38.15 14.35
CA SER A 30 -27.37 39.54 14.71
C SER A 30 -27.97 39.67 16.11
N VAL A 31 -27.42 40.57 16.92
CA VAL A 31 -28.09 41.12 18.10
C VAL A 31 -27.98 42.65 18.02
N ILE A 32 -29.13 43.31 17.96
CA ILE A 32 -29.27 44.76 18.07
C ILE A 32 -29.60 45.11 19.53
N SER A 33 -28.98 46.20 20.01
CA SER A 33 -29.37 47.16 21.09
C SER A 33 -28.21 47.39 22.06
N SER A 34 -27.92 48.56 22.63
CA SER A 34 -28.30 49.97 22.41
C SER A 34 -27.39 50.82 23.33
N SER A 35 -27.15 52.09 22.93
CA SER A 35 -26.71 53.25 23.74
C SER A 35 -25.29 53.30 24.36
N GLY A 36 -24.49 54.27 23.89
CA GLY A 36 -23.91 55.34 24.75
C GLY A 36 -22.55 55.12 25.43
N GLU A 37 -21.49 55.62 24.78
CA GLU A 37 -20.22 56.15 25.32
C GLU A 37 -19.50 55.43 26.48
N LYS A 38 -18.41 54.73 26.11
CA LYS A 38 -17.01 55.07 26.46
C LYS A 38 -16.14 54.10 25.69
N THR A 39 -15.22 54.58 24.85
CA THR A 39 -14.21 53.76 24.18
C THR A 39 -13.41 52.97 25.22
N PRO A 40 -13.52 51.63 25.25
CA PRO A 40 -12.49 50.83 25.86
C PRO A 40 -11.49 50.50 24.75
N ILE A 41 -10.22 50.70 25.06
CA ILE A 41 -9.11 50.04 24.38
C ILE A 41 -9.53 48.58 24.19
N ILE A 42 -9.65 48.12 22.95
CA ILE A 42 -9.72 46.68 22.68
C ILE A 42 -8.33 46.17 23.04
N GLU A 43 -8.14 45.81 24.31
CA GLU A 43 -7.15 44.81 24.64
C GLU A 43 -7.52 43.58 23.85
N ILE A 44 -6.68 43.25 22.86
CA ILE A 44 -6.81 42.04 22.07
C ILE A 44 -6.67 40.89 23.07
N SER A 45 -7.82 40.33 23.43
CA SER A 45 -7.95 39.22 24.34
C SER A 45 -7.23 38.00 23.78
N GLY A 46 -6.18 37.54 24.48
CA GLY A 46 -5.58 36.22 24.34
C GLY A 46 -4.85 35.98 23.02
N PHE A 47 -3.52 36.01 23.05
CA PHE A 47 -2.66 35.57 21.95
C PHE A 47 -3.12 34.20 21.46
N PRO A 48 -3.50 34.04 20.18
CA PRO A 48 -3.94 32.75 19.70
C PRO A 48 -2.74 31.81 19.75
N GLU A 49 -3.00 30.58 20.17
CA GLU A 49 -2.12 29.45 19.92
C GLU A 49 -1.60 29.50 18.47
N CYS A 50 -0.37 29.04 18.25
CA CYS A 50 0.24 29.05 16.92
C CYS A 50 -0.74 28.60 15.82
N ASN A 51 -0.75 29.32 14.70
CA ASN A 51 -1.56 28.93 13.55
C ASN A 51 -0.93 27.70 12.86
N PRO A 52 -1.67 26.60 12.63
CA PRO A 52 -1.16 25.42 11.93
C PRO A 52 -1.02 25.61 10.41
N GLY A 53 -1.42 26.77 9.89
CA GLY A 53 -1.34 27.10 8.47
C GLY A 53 0.10 27.05 7.94
N ILE A 54 0.19 26.67 6.66
CA ILE A 54 1.42 26.74 5.87
C ILE A 54 1.26 27.92 4.94
N PHE A 55 2.21 28.85 4.96
CA PHE A 55 2.14 30.09 4.21
C PHE A 55 3.24 30.16 3.15
N LEU A 56 2.87 30.68 1.98
CA LEU A 56 3.80 30.95 0.90
C LEU A 56 3.60 32.40 0.46
N SER A 57 4.63 33.22 0.60
CA SER A 57 4.70 34.51 -0.10
C SER A 57 5.35 34.29 -1.45
N GLN A 58 4.87 34.93 -2.51
CA GLN A 58 5.53 34.94 -3.83
C GLN A 58 5.05 36.10 -4.71
N ASP A 59 5.71 36.30 -5.86
CA ASP A 59 5.41 37.30 -6.90
C ASP A 59 6.04 38.70 -6.73
N ALA A 60 6.12 39.41 -7.86
CA ALA A 60 6.71 40.75 -7.95
C ALA A 60 5.91 41.82 -7.18
N ASN A 61 4.58 41.69 -7.13
CA ASN A 61 3.75 42.32 -6.11
C ASN A 61 3.33 41.18 -5.20
N THR A 62 3.93 41.12 -4.01
CA THR A 62 3.94 39.88 -3.25
C THR A 62 2.53 39.52 -2.78
N SER A 63 2.08 38.35 -3.18
CA SER A 63 0.82 37.75 -2.75
C SER A 63 1.11 36.73 -1.66
N LEU A 64 0.27 36.73 -0.63
CA LEU A 64 0.31 35.71 0.41
C LEU A 64 -0.65 34.58 0.06
N TYR A 65 -0.21 33.34 0.18
CA TYR A 65 -1.02 32.15 -0.06
C TYR A 65 -1.08 31.26 1.18
N ALA A 66 -2.25 30.70 1.44
CA ALA A 66 -2.40 29.50 2.26
C ALA A 66 -2.11 28.28 1.38
N VAL A 67 -1.23 27.39 1.85
CA VAL A 67 -0.98 26.11 1.20
C VAL A 67 -1.94 25.08 1.78
N ASP A 68 -2.88 24.62 0.96
CA ASP A 68 -3.78 23.53 1.31
C ASP A 68 -3.08 22.19 1.11
N SER A 69 -2.75 21.55 2.23
CA SER A 69 -2.10 20.24 2.30
C SER A 69 -3.06 19.06 2.37
N SER A 70 -4.38 19.27 2.22
CA SER A 70 -5.37 18.19 2.22
C SER A 70 -5.43 17.41 0.90
N THR A 71 -4.80 17.93 -0.15
CA THR A 71 -4.78 17.35 -1.49
C THR A 71 -3.35 17.15 -2.00
N ASN A 72 -3.12 16.17 -2.89
CA ASN A 72 -1.87 16.02 -3.64
C ASN A 72 -2.20 16.02 -5.14
N PRO A 73 -1.75 17.01 -5.94
CA PRO A 73 -0.87 18.12 -5.56
C PRO A 73 -1.51 19.08 -4.56
N PHE A 74 -0.68 19.77 -3.78
CA PHE A 74 -1.14 20.89 -2.94
C PHE A 74 -1.79 21.97 -3.80
N THR A 75 -2.66 22.77 -3.18
CA THR A 75 -3.21 23.97 -3.83
C THR A 75 -2.84 25.22 -3.05
N PHE A 76 -2.71 26.34 -3.75
CA PHE A 76 -2.38 27.64 -3.16
C PHE A 76 -3.59 28.56 -3.27
N THR A 77 -4.12 28.99 -2.12
CA THR A 77 -5.25 29.90 -2.05
C THR A 77 -4.78 31.26 -1.60
N SER A 78 -5.04 32.31 -2.39
CA SER A 78 -4.65 33.68 -2.04
C SER A 78 -5.32 34.12 -0.74
N ILE A 79 -4.54 34.74 0.15
CA ILE A 79 -5.00 35.38 1.37
C ILE A 79 -4.96 36.88 1.12
N GLY A 80 -6.14 37.48 0.98
CA GLY A 80 -6.25 38.90 0.62
C GLY A 80 -5.82 39.22 -0.81
N SER A 81 -5.72 40.52 -1.07
CA SER A 81 -5.21 41.06 -2.34
C SER A 81 -3.68 41.09 -2.34
N PRO A 82 -3.01 41.02 -3.51
CA PRO A 82 -1.57 41.23 -3.62
C PRO A 82 -1.14 42.54 -2.96
N ALA A 83 0.01 42.54 -2.30
CA ALA A 83 0.57 43.76 -1.74
C ALA A 83 0.98 44.75 -2.86
N ASP A 84 0.86 46.05 -2.59
CA ASP A 84 1.32 47.12 -3.51
C ASP A 84 2.86 47.29 -3.51
N LEU A 85 3.58 46.31 -2.97
CA LEU A 85 5.04 46.28 -2.86
C LEU A 85 5.56 44.83 -2.94
N ALA A 86 6.86 44.69 -3.12
CA ALA A 86 7.55 43.41 -3.06
C ALA A 86 8.18 43.21 -1.68
N TYR A 87 8.11 42.00 -1.14
CA TYR A 87 8.81 41.60 0.08
C TYR A 87 9.30 40.15 -0.02
N ASN A 88 10.31 39.83 0.80
CA ASN A 88 10.89 38.50 0.91
C ASN A 88 11.49 38.32 2.32
N ALA A 89 12.18 37.21 2.56
CA ALA A 89 12.63 36.76 3.87
C ALA A 89 11.49 36.55 4.87
N THR A 90 10.33 36.04 4.43
CA THR A 90 9.13 35.91 5.27
C THR A 90 9.28 34.82 6.34
N GLY A 91 9.04 35.13 7.61
CA GLY A 91 9.00 34.16 8.72
C GLY A 91 7.77 34.32 9.63
N TYR A 92 7.31 33.23 10.25
CA TYR A 92 6.15 33.22 11.15
C TYR A 92 6.56 33.40 12.61
N ASN A 93 6.05 34.43 13.29
CA ASN A 93 6.37 34.67 14.68
C ASN A 93 5.40 33.92 15.62
N PRO A 94 5.87 32.89 16.35
CA PRO A 94 5.02 32.13 17.26
C PRO A 94 4.57 32.92 18.50
N LYS A 95 5.18 34.09 18.77
CA LYS A 95 4.84 34.91 19.95
C LYS A 95 3.59 35.76 19.76
N ASP A 96 3.33 36.24 18.55
CA ASP A 96 2.21 37.13 18.25
C ASP A 96 1.30 36.63 17.11
N GLY A 97 1.70 35.56 16.43
CA GLY A 97 0.93 34.92 15.36
C GLY A 97 0.97 35.65 14.02
N PHE A 98 1.83 36.65 13.85
CA PHE A 98 1.99 37.39 12.59
C PHE A 98 3.18 36.87 11.78
N LEU A 99 3.13 37.11 10.47
CA LEU A 99 4.28 36.94 9.59
C LEU A 99 5.10 38.24 9.59
N TYR A 100 6.42 38.13 9.50
CA TYR A 100 7.32 39.26 9.29
C TYR A 100 8.18 39.05 8.07
N ALA A 101 8.41 40.12 7.30
CA ALA A 101 9.21 40.07 6.08
C ALA A 101 10.05 41.35 5.94
N ILE A 102 11.01 41.33 5.02
CA ILE A 102 11.79 42.51 4.64
C ILE A 102 11.26 43.05 3.31
N LYS A 103 10.93 44.34 3.30
CA LYS A 103 10.56 45.05 2.08
C LYS A 103 11.71 45.02 1.08
N ARG A 104 11.41 44.67 -0.16
CA ARG A 104 12.37 44.71 -1.25
C ARG A 104 12.50 46.15 -1.75
N GLY A 105 13.72 46.67 -1.71
CA GLY A 105 14.03 48.02 -2.17
C GLY A 105 14.75 48.81 -1.09
N PHE A 106 14.69 50.14 -1.23
CA PHE A 106 15.29 51.06 -0.28
C PHE A 106 14.21 51.94 0.36
N PRO A 107 14.24 52.16 1.69
CA PRO A 107 15.13 51.54 2.68
C PRO A 107 14.71 50.09 3.04
N SER A 108 15.56 49.34 3.75
CA SER A 108 15.21 48.01 4.28
C SER A 108 14.30 48.16 5.49
N THR A 109 12.99 48.05 5.25
CA THR A 109 11.97 48.15 6.30
C THR A 109 11.43 46.79 6.70
N MET A 110 11.02 46.69 7.96
CA MET A 110 10.32 45.52 8.48
C MET A 110 8.83 45.63 8.14
N LEU A 111 8.28 44.54 7.61
CA LEU A 111 6.86 44.42 7.35
C LEU A 111 6.25 43.43 8.32
N LYS A 112 5.04 43.73 8.77
CA LYS A 112 4.19 42.82 9.54
C LYS A 112 2.98 42.46 8.69
N ILE A 113 2.74 41.17 8.52
CA ILE A 113 1.70 40.64 7.65
C ILE A 113 0.73 39.80 8.48
N ASP A 114 -0.55 40.15 8.39
CA ASP A 114 -1.63 39.36 8.99
C ASP A 114 -1.87 38.09 8.17
N PRO A 115 -1.63 36.88 8.72
CA PRO A 115 -1.78 35.64 7.97
C PRO A 115 -3.23 35.28 7.63
N THR A 116 -4.22 35.99 8.18
CA THR A 116 -5.65 35.75 7.93
C THR A 116 -6.23 36.68 6.88
N THR A 117 -5.74 37.92 6.80
CA THR A 117 -6.25 38.94 5.86
C THR A 117 -5.27 39.26 4.73
N GLY A 118 -3.99 38.88 4.86
CA GLY A 118 -2.93 39.25 3.93
C GLY A 118 -2.53 40.73 4.01
N MET A 119 -3.08 41.49 4.96
CA MET A 119 -2.77 42.91 5.11
C MET A 119 -1.33 43.10 5.57
N VAL A 120 -0.63 44.02 4.90
CA VAL A 120 0.77 44.35 5.16
C VAL A 120 0.87 45.72 5.83
N GLU A 121 1.49 45.76 7.01
CA GLU A 121 1.85 46.97 7.74
C GLU A 121 3.36 47.22 7.62
N ASP A 122 3.77 48.41 7.16
CA ASP A 122 5.17 48.83 7.11
C ASP A 122 5.57 49.44 8.46
N LEU A 123 6.44 48.75 9.20
CA LEU A 123 6.88 49.14 10.55
C LEU A 123 8.10 50.08 10.53
N GLY A 124 8.63 50.39 9.34
CA GLY A 124 9.77 51.29 9.16
C GLY A 124 11.13 50.60 9.18
N GLU A 125 12.19 51.42 9.13
CA GLU A 125 13.58 50.96 8.97
C GLU A 125 14.07 50.10 10.14
N ILE A 126 14.98 49.18 9.81
CA ILE A 126 15.67 48.32 10.79
C ILE A 126 17.09 48.85 10.98
N GLU A 127 17.39 49.36 12.17
CA GLU A 127 18.72 49.86 12.51
C GLU A 127 19.75 48.73 12.45
N GLY A 128 20.89 48.97 11.81
CA GLY A 128 21.96 47.97 11.67
C GLY A 128 21.75 46.95 10.54
N LEU A 129 20.61 46.99 9.84
CA LEU A 129 20.38 46.19 8.64
C LEU A 129 20.77 47.00 7.39
N PRO A 130 21.81 46.60 6.64
CA PRO A 130 22.27 47.40 5.49
C PRO A 130 21.18 47.61 4.45
N SER A 131 20.99 48.88 4.08
CA SER A 131 20.11 49.32 3.00
C SER A 131 20.97 49.97 1.92
N ILE A 132 20.91 49.48 0.67
CA ILE A 132 21.58 50.14 -0.46
C ILE A 132 20.67 50.22 -1.68
N MET A 133 20.80 51.32 -2.43
CA MET A 133 19.89 51.67 -3.51
C MET A 133 19.85 50.61 -4.63
N TRP A 134 18.61 50.22 -4.96
CA TRP A 134 18.02 49.52 -6.13
C TRP A 134 18.71 48.32 -6.81
N PHE A 135 19.98 47.97 -6.55
CA PHE A 135 20.62 46.83 -7.25
C PHE A 135 21.57 45.95 -6.42
N VAL A 136 21.80 46.20 -5.12
CA VAL A 136 23.03 45.67 -4.48
C VAL A 136 22.81 44.82 -3.20
N ILE A 137 21.82 45.07 -2.33
CA ILE A 137 21.46 44.13 -1.23
C ILE A 137 19.96 43.90 -1.21
N ARG A 138 19.57 42.62 -1.18
CA ARG A 138 18.21 42.11 -0.95
C ARG A 138 18.32 41.02 0.10
N TYR A 139 17.25 40.75 0.83
CA TYR A 139 17.20 39.64 1.77
C TYR A 139 16.37 38.54 1.12
N VAL A 140 16.95 37.35 1.00
CA VAL A 140 16.38 36.26 0.20
C VAL A 140 15.92 35.08 1.03
N SER A 141 16.07 35.16 2.34
CA SER A 141 15.66 34.08 3.24
C SER A 141 15.41 34.68 4.60
N GLY A 142 14.39 34.19 5.29
CA GLY A 142 14.13 34.61 6.65
C GLY A 142 13.23 33.63 7.38
N ASP A 143 13.49 33.46 8.66
CA ASP A 143 12.63 32.65 9.53
C ASP A 143 12.78 33.12 10.98
N ILE A 144 11.80 32.75 11.81
CA ILE A 144 11.71 33.20 13.20
C ILE A 144 11.78 32.00 14.13
N ASP A 145 12.65 32.06 15.14
CA ASP A 145 12.75 30.99 16.12
C ASP A 145 11.58 30.98 17.12
N ASP A 146 11.52 29.92 17.94
CA ASP A 146 10.51 29.72 18.98
C ASP A 146 10.49 30.82 20.07
N ASN A 147 11.55 31.65 20.11
CA ASN A 147 11.70 32.77 21.02
C ASN A 147 11.36 34.12 20.37
N GLY A 148 10.97 34.14 19.10
CA GLY A 148 10.61 35.36 18.37
C GLY A 148 11.81 36.12 17.80
N ASN A 149 13.01 35.52 17.77
CA ASN A 149 14.14 36.14 17.09
C ASN A 149 14.02 35.91 15.58
N TYR A 150 14.09 37.00 14.82
CA TYR A 150 13.96 36.96 13.37
C TYR A 150 15.33 36.92 12.72
N TYR A 151 15.61 35.89 11.93
CA TYR A 151 16.86 35.75 11.20
C TYR A 151 16.61 36.07 9.73
N VAL A 152 17.51 36.83 9.10
CA VAL A 152 17.45 37.10 7.65
C VAL A 152 18.81 36.94 7.00
N LEU A 153 18.84 36.37 5.81
CA LEU A 153 20.05 36.18 5.01
C LEU A 153 20.02 37.08 3.78
N SER A 154 21.11 37.81 3.56
CA SER A 154 21.24 38.64 2.37
C SER A 154 21.45 37.78 1.11
N TYR A 155 21.08 38.31 -0.04
CA TYR A 155 21.62 37.87 -1.33
C TYR A 155 23.15 38.04 -1.32
N PRO A 156 23.92 37.24 -2.10
CA PRO A 156 25.36 37.41 -2.19
C PRO A 156 25.74 38.86 -2.50
N ASN A 157 26.60 39.44 -1.68
CA ASN A 157 27.11 40.79 -1.90
C ASN A 157 27.94 40.83 -3.21
N ALA A 158 27.76 41.85 -4.04
CA ALA A 158 28.53 42.04 -5.27
C ALA A 158 30.05 42.13 -5.04
N ASP A 159 30.50 42.57 -3.86
CA ASP A 159 31.92 42.82 -3.58
C ASP A 159 32.74 41.56 -3.26
N ASN A 160 32.12 40.58 -2.59
CA ASN A 160 32.81 39.37 -2.12
C ASN A 160 32.02 38.07 -2.34
N ASN A 161 30.88 38.17 -3.03
CA ASN A 161 29.94 37.08 -3.33
C ASN A 161 29.54 36.25 -2.10
N GLN A 162 29.54 36.87 -0.90
CA GLN A 162 29.19 36.23 0.36
C GLN A 162 27.80 36.71 0.83
N GLN A 163 26.99 35.77 1.31
CA GLN A 163 25.72 36.07 2.00
C GLN A 163 26.00 36.38 3.47
N ASN A 164 25.29 37.34 4.04
CA ASN A 164 25.41 37.74 5.45
C ASN A 164 24.12 37.41 6.20
N LEU A 165 24.25 36.77 7.37
CA LEU A 165 23.13 36.49 8.27
C LEU A 165 22.98 37.63 9.28
N TYR A 166 21.74 38.04 9.54
CA TYR A 166 21.42 39.03 10.55
C TYR A 166 20.38 38.47 11.51
N LYS A 167 20.55 38.75 12.80
CA LYS A 167 19.53 38.53 13.82
C LYS A 167 18.86 39.86 14.12
N ILE A 168 17.55 39.94 13.90
CA ILE A 168 16.70 41.10 14.10
C ILE A 168 15.89 40.90 15.38
N ASN A 169 15.91 41.92 16.23
CA ASN A 169 14.95 42.06 17.32
C ASN A 169 13.73 42.84 16.79
N ILE A 170 12.57 42.18 16.76
CA ILE A 170 11.33 42.72 16.20
C ILE A 170 10.82 43.92 17.03
N GLU A 171 10.94 43.88 18.35
CA GLU A 171 10.37 44.90 19.24
C GLU A 171 11.05 46.27 19.05
N ASN A 172 12.38 46.28 18.96
CA ASN A 172 13.17 47.51 18.84
C ASN A 172 13.69 47.79 17.42
N ARG A 173 13.45 46.89 16.46
CA ARG A 173 13.90 46.98 15.06
C ARG A 173 15.40 47.22 14.93
N THR A 174 16.19 46.43 15.66
CA THR A 174 17.66 46.44 15.55
C THR A 174 18.18 45.10 15.02
N ALA A 175 19.18 45.15 14.14
CA ALA A 175 19.81 43.98 13.53
C ALA A 175 21.27 43.85 13.96
N THR A 176 21.68 42.61 14.26
CA THR A 176 23.08 42.25 14.55
C THR A 176 23.61 41.30 13.47
N LEU A 177 24.75 41.64 12.88
CA LEU A 177 25.44 40.80 11.90
C LEU A 177 26.03 39.54 12.56
N ILE A 178 25.74 38.39 11.96
CA ILE A 178 26.36 37.09 12.26
C ILE A 178 27.13 36.67 11.01
N ARG A 179 28.47 36.60 11.13
CA ARG A 179 29.32 36.22 9.98
C ARG A 179 29.32 34.72 9.78
N LEU A 180 29.02 34.30 8.56
CA LEU A 180 29.07 32.89 8.20
C LEU A 180 30.52 32.40 8.04
N THR A 181 30.81 31.19 8.50
CA THR A 181 32.13 30.56 8.34
C THR A 181 32.39 30.09 6.92
N GLU A 182 31.33 29.88 6.12
CA GLU A 182 31.39 29.44 4.72
C GLU A 182 30.45 30.28 3.85
N SER A 183 30.75 30.37 2.56
CA SER A 183 29.86 31.02 1.58
C SER A 183 28.73 30.10 1.14
N LEU A 184 27.52 30.65 1.06
CA LEU A 184 26.33 29.93 0.61
C LEU A 184 25.80 30.49 -0.71
N SER A 185 25.14 29.61 -1.48
CA SER A 185 24.29 29.96 -2.62
C SER A 185 22.93 29.34 -2.34
N THR A 186 22.09 30.07 -1.60
CA THR A 186 20.78 29.59 -1.14
C THR A 186 19.70 30.66 -1.31
N PHE A 187 18.46 30.21 -1.31
CA PHE A 187 17.28 31.01 -1.67
C PHE A 187 16.17 30.94 -0.63
N ASP A 188 16.32 30.10 0.39
CA ASP A 188 15.52 30.15 1.60
C ASP A 188 16.18 29.29 2.71
N PHE A 189 15.76 29.47 3.96
CA PHE A 189 16.10 28.59 5.08
C PHE A 189 14.94 28.51 6.09
N ALA A 190 14.96 27.49 6.94
CA ALA A 190 14.02 27.36 8.05
C ALA A 190 14.71 26.97 9.35
N TYR A 191 14.18 27.43 10.47
CA TYR A 191 14.64 27.10 11.82
C TYR A 191 14.17 25.71 12.25
N ASN A 192 15.03 25.01 12.97
CA ASN A 192 14.72 23.73 13.60
C ASN A 192 14.70 23.88 15.12
N ILE A 193 13.52 23.72 15.71
CA ILE A 193 13.33 23.87 17.17
C ILE A 193 14.07 22.83 18.01
N ASN A 194 14.40 21.66 17.45
CA ASN A 194 15.03 20.58 18.22
C ASN A 194 16.51 20.80 18.47
N ASP A 195 17.21 21.47 17.54
CA ASP A 195 18.66 21.70 17.65
C ASP A 195 19.08 23.18 17.58
N GLY A 196 18.12 24.08 17.35
CA GLY A 196 18.35 25.53 17.34
C GLY A 196 19.07 26.05 16.11
N LYS A 197 19.14 25.28 15.01
CA LYS A 197 19.86 25.67 13.79
C LYS A 197 18.93 26.11 12.67
N LEU A 198 19.46 26.89 11.74
CA LEU A 198 18.80 27.24 10.48
C LEU A 198 19.24 26.26 9.39
N TYR A 199 18.31 25.71 8.63
CA TYR A 199 18.57 24.74 7.57
C TYR A 199 18.12 25.27 6.23
N GLY A 200 18.92 25.06 5.19
CA GLY A 200 18.56 25.41 3.82
C GLY A 200 19.26 24.51 2.81
N VAL A 201 19.05 24.80 1.54
CA VAL A 201 19.67 24.04 0.46
C VAL A 201 20.69 24.92 -0.28
N HIS A 202 21.93 24.46 -0.28
CA HIS A 202 23.05 25.09 -0.97
C HIS A 202 23.13 24.57 -2.40
N ILE A 203 23.22 25.48 -3.38
CA ILE A 203 23.38 25.14 -4.79
C ILE A 203 24.84 25.32 -5.21
N ILE A 204 25.51 24.21 -5.44
CA ILE A 204 26.89 24.16 -5.93
C ILE A 204 26.89 24.59 -7.39
N ASN A 205 27.80 25.51 -7.76
CA ASN A 205 27.93 26.06 -9.11
C ASN A 205 26.69 26.84 -9.61
N TYR A 206 25.91 27.48 -8.73
CA TYR A 206 24.68 28.21 -9.10
C TYR A 206 24.86 29.22 -10.25
N GLY A 207 26.01 29.90 -10.33
CA GLY A 207 26.34 30.86 -11.39
C GLY A 207 26.81 30.24 -12.72
N ASN A 208 26.91 28.91 -12.83
CA ASN A 208 27.36 28.27 -14.05
C ASN A 208 26.21 28.09 -15.06
N SER A 209 26.41 28.49 -16.30
CA SER A 209 25.43 28.35 -17.38
C SER A 209 25.10 26.89 -17.70
N ASP A 210 26.03 25.96 -17.44
CA ASP A 210 25.78 24.53 -17.55
C ASP A 210 25.03 24.03 -16.30
N SER A 211 23.74 23.74 -16.45
CA SER A 211 22.91 23.21 -15.37
C SER A 211 23.26 21.76 -15.00
N SER A 212 23.95 21.00 -15.86
CA SER A 212 24.27 19.58 -15.61
C SER A 212 25.34 19.38 -14.53
N ILE A 213 26.17 20.39 -14.31
CA ILE A 213 27.21 20.38 -13.28
C ILE A 213 26.74 21.00 -11.95
N ARG A 214 25.53 21.57 -11.91
CA ARG A 214 24.96 22.08 -10.67
C ARG A 214 24.52 20.92 -9.81
N LYS A 215 24.79 21.02 -8.51
CA LYS A 215 24.35 20.05 -7.50
C LYS A 215 23.67 20.80 -6.37
N SER A 216 22.87 20.09 -5.56
CA SER A 216 22.35 20.63 -4.30
C SER A 216 22.84 19.82 -3.11
N GLN A 217 22.95 20.48 -1.96
CA GLN A 217 23.31 19.85 -0.70
C GLN A 217 22.60 20.57 0.45
N LEU A 218 22.10 19.82 1.44
CA LEU A 218 21.56 20.41 2.65
C LEU A 218 22.69 21.08 3.45
N TYR A 219 22.41 22.21 4.07
CA TYR A 219 23.32 22.82 5.05
C TYR A 219 22.56 23.21 6.32
N SER A 220 23.31 23.40 7.40
CA SER A 220 22.84 24.06 8.62
C SER A 220 23.72 25.27 8.95
N ILE A 221 23.15 26.28 9.58
CA ILE A 221 23.84 27.40 10.22
C ILE A 221 23.51 27.36 11.71
N ASP A 222 24.54 27.42 12.56
CA ASP A 222 24.36 27.78 13.97
C ASP A 222 24.16 29.31 14.07
N PRO A 223 22.96 29.80 14.41
CA PRO A 223 22.66 31.23 14.42
C PRO A 223 23.39 31.99 15.54
N THR A 224 24.02 31.31 16.50
CA THR A 224 24.79 31.96 17.56
C THR A 224 26.23 32.26 17.15
N THR A 225 26.83 31.39 16.33
CA THR A 225 28.24 31.49 15.94
C THR A 225 28.45 31.82 14.46
N GLY A 226 27.43 31.59 13.62
CA GLY A 226 27.54 31.64 12.15
C GLY A 226 28.23 30.41 11.55
N ALA A 227 28.47 29.36 12.32
CA ALA A 227 29.09 28.14 11.82
C ALA A 227 28.18 27.43 10.81
N VAL A 228 28.69 27.24 9.60
CA VAL A 228 28.02 26.51 8.51
C VAL A 228 28.49 25.06 8.48
N SER A 229 27.57 24.13 8.28
CA SER A 229 27.89 22.71 8.07
C SER A 229 27.10 22.16 6.89
N PHE A 230 27.78 21.55 5.92
CA PHE A 230 27.15 20.84 4.81
C PHE A 230 26.84 19.39 5.22
N ILE A 231 25.65 18.91 4.86
CA ILE A 231 25.08 17.66 5.38
C ILE A 231 24.74 16.74 4.20
N GLY A 232 25.17 15.48 4.30
CA GLY A 232 24.99 14.49 3.24
C GLY A 232 25.89 14.71 2.03
N SER A 233 25.62 13.97 0.95
CA SER A 233 26.33 14.11 -0.32
C SER A 233 25.62 15.09 -1.25
N ALA A 234 26.40 15.84 -2.03
CA ALA A 234 25.86 16.67 -3.11
C ALA A 234 25.12 15.78 -4.14
N ASN A 235 23.93 16.19 -4.55
CA ASN A 235 23.08 15.43 -5.48
C ASN A 235 22.74 16.23 -6.76
N ASP A 236 22.38 15.50 -7.82
CA ASP A 236 22.20 16.04 -9.18
C ASP A 236 20.98 16.93 -9.37
N ASP A 237 20.18 17.10 -8.33
CA ASP A 237 18.93 17.82 -8.38
C ASP A 237 19.13 19.21 -7.78
N ALA A 238 19.64 20.10 -8.62
CA ALA A 238 20.00 21.47 -8.31
C ALA A 238 18.86 22.49 -8.47
N GLY A 239 17.60 22.02 -8.42
CA GLY A 239 16.45 22.91 -8.44
C GLY A 239 16.47 23.88 -7.26
N VAL A 240 16.16 25.15 -7.52
CA VAL A 240 16.08 26.18 -6.48
C VAL A 240 14.96 25.83 -5.51
N VAL A 241 15.32 25.76 -4.22
CA VAL A 241 14.37 25.64 -3.11
C VAL A 241 14.21 27.04 -2.53
N GLY A 242 13.14 27.72 -2.94
CA GLY A 242 12.83 29.08 -2.51
C GLY A 242 11.70 29.13 -1.48
N ALA A 243 11.29 28.01 -0.90
CA ALA A 243 10.36 28.04 0.22
C ALA A 243 10.71 26.91 1.18
N MET A 244 11.26 27.24 2.34
CA MET A 244 11.64 26.31 3.39
C MET A 244 10.64 26.42 4.55
N TYR A 245 10.44 25.30 5.26
CA TYR A 245 9.50 25.25 6.38
C TYR A 245 10.12 24.45 7.53
N GLY A 246 10.15 25.06 8.70
CA GLY A 246 10.47 24.41 9.97
C GLY A 246 9.19 23.98 10.65
N ALA A 247 9.09 22.73 11.09
CA ALA A 247 7.86 22.20 11.66
C ALA A 247 8.12 21.10 12.70
N ALA A 248 7.98 21.42 13.98
CA ALA A 248 8.24 20.53 15.12
C ALA A 248 9.60 19.79 15.02
N GLY A 249 10.60 20.47 14.49
CA GLY A 249 11.96 19.95 14.32
C GLY A 249 12.19 19.10 13.07
N HIS A 250 11.22 19.06 12.16
CA HIS A 250 11.42 18.61 10.78
C HIS A 250 11.67 19.81 9.85
N ILE A 251 12.39 19.56 8.76
CA ILE A 251 12.71 20.54 7.73
C ILE A 251 12.11 20.09 6.41
N TYR A 252 11.30 20.96 5.82
CA TYR A 252 10.72 20.77 4.49
C TYR A 252 11.18 21.90 3.56
N GLY A 253 11.18 21.62 2.27
CA GLY A 253 11.51 22.61 1.25
C GLY A 253 10.73 22.36 -0.03
N ALA A 254 10.06 23.40 -0.52
CA ALA A 254 9.38 23.43 -1.80
C ALA A 254 10.29 24.05 -2.86
N LYS A 255 10.41 23.37 -4.00
CA LYS A 255 11.16 23.89 -5.14
C LYS A 255 10.33 24.89 -5.92
N ASN A 256 11.01 25.82 -6.57
CA ASN A 256 10.34 26.77 -7.45
C ASN A 256 9.74 26.09 -8.68
N MET A 257 10.36 24.98 -9.09
CA MET A 257 9.83 24.10 -10.13
C MET A 257 8.67 23.19 -9.65
N GLY A 258 8.18 23.38 -8.43
CA GLY A 258 7.16 22.53 -7.82
C GLY A 258 7.73 21.31 -7.09
N GLY A 259 6.92 20.81 -6.15
CA GLY A 259 7.22 19.68 -5.29
C GLY A 259 7.73 20.09 -3.91
N LEU A 260 7.16 19.48 -2.88
CA LEU A 260 7.60 19.57 -1.49
C LEU A 260 8.45 18.35 -1.13
N TYR A 261 9.55 18.59 -0.45
CA TYR A 261 10.46 17.55 0.03
C TYR A 261 10.73 17.69 1.52
N LYS A 262 10.88 16.57 2.22
CA LYS A 262 11.37 16.50 3.61
C LYS A 262 12.85 16.16 3.60
N TYR A 263 13.62 16.80 4.46
CA TYR A 263 15.07 16.61 4.56
C TYR A 263 15.43 15.93 5.89
N ASN A 264 16.25 14.89 5.81
CA ASN A 264 16.87 14.29 6.97
C ASN A 264 18.06 15.16 7.38
N THR A 265 17.96 15.79 8.55
CA THR A 265 18.98 16.73 9.06
C THR A 265 20.28 16.05 9.49
N THR A 266 20.32 14.72 9.56
CA THR A 266 21.54 13.96 9.88
C THR A 266 22.24 13.45 8.62
N THR A 267 21.49 12.89 7.67
CA THR A 267 22.06 12.25 6.47
C THR A 267 22.05 13.14 5.23
N GLY A 268 21.28 14.23 5.24
CA GLY A 268 21.04 15.09 4.08
C GLY A 268 20.11 14.45 3.04
N GLU A 269 19.56 13.27 3.33
CA GLU A 269 18.62 12.59 2.44
C GLU A 269 17.36 13.43 2.26
N ARG A 270 16.93 13.56 1.00
CA ARG A 270 15.72 14.27 0.62
C ARG A 270 14.66 13.29 0.13
N THR A 271 13.47 13.37 0.70
CA THR A 271 12.32 12.54 0.32
C THR A 271 11.24 13.41 -0.30
N PHE A 272 10.74 13.03 -1.46
CA PHE A 272 9.60 13.69 -2.09
C PHE A 272 8.30 13.38 -1.33
N ILE A 273 7.61 14.41 -0.85
CA ILE A 273 6.39 14.29 -0.04
C ILE A 273 5.15 14.55 -0.89
N SER A 274 5.16 15.60 -1.70
CA SER A 274 3.97 16.01 -2.45
C SER A 274 4.36 16.76 -3.70
N SER A 275 3.50 16.70 -4.72
CA SER A 275 3.54 17.66 -5.82
C SER A 275 3.02 19.01 -5.33
N SER A 276 3.55 20.11 -5.87
CA SER A 276 3.01 21.45 -5.62
C SER A 276 3.02 22.27 -6.91
N PRO A 277 2.21 23.34 -7.01
CA PRO A 277 2.33 24.30 -8.09
C PRO A 277 3.74 24.90 -8.14
N PHE A 278 4.12 25.36 -9.34
CA PHE A 278 5.29 26.21 -9.53
C PHE A 278 5.16 27.45 -8.67
N SER A 279 6.28 27.88 -8.07
CA SER A 279 6.35 29.23 -7.52
C SER A 279 6.99 30.17 -8.53
N ASN A 280 6.54 31.42 -8.51
CA ASN A 280 7.09 32.48 -9.34
C ASN A 280 8.39 33.03 -8.74
N THR A 281 8.80 34.24 -9.13
CA THR A 281 9.97 34.89 -8.53
C THR A 281 9.65 35.34 -7.09
N GLU A 282 10.67 35.30 -6.22
CA GLU A 282 10.63 35.91 -4.87
C GLU A 282 9.63 35.23 -3.95
N ASN A 283 9.82 33.93 -3.78
CA ASN A 283 9.04 33.13 -2.87
C ASN A 283 9.79 32.89 -1.55
N ASP A 284 9.03 32.72 -0.46
CA ASP A 284 9.51 32.19 0.82
C ASP A 284 8.41 31.36 1.48
N GLY A 285 8.81 30.33 2.23
CA GLY A 285 7.93 29.52 3.05
C GLY A 285 7.87 30.04 4.48
N ALA A 286 6.70 30.00 5.11
CA ALA A 286 6.57 30.28 6.53
C ALA A 286 5.58 29.33 7.20
N HIS A 287 5.93 28.85 8.38
CA HIS A 287 5.08 27.99 9.22
C HIS A 287 5.44 28.20 10.69
N CYS A 288 4.50 27.96 11.61
CA CYS A 288 4.84 27.98 13.03
C CYS A 288 5.78 26.81 13.37
N VAL A 289 7.01 27.13 13.76
CA VAL A 289 8.07 26.14 13.96
C VAL A 289 7.80 25.09 15.05
N SER A 290 6.90 25.38 16.00
CA SER A 290 6.53 24.43 17.06
C SER A 290 5.43 23.45 16.66
N LEU A 291 4.75 23.66 15.52
CA LEU A 291 3.68 22.80 15.07
C LEU A 291 4.19 21.80 14.02
N PRO A 292 3.69 20.55 14.02
CA PRO A 292 4.06 19.56 13.03
C PRO A 292 3.29 19.76 11.72
N LEU A 293 3.92 19.42 10.60
CA LEU A 293 3.21 19.16 9.35
C LEU A 293 2.89 17.67 9.27
N ILE A 294 1.59 17.34 9.32
CA ILE A 294 1.13 15.96 9.29
C ILE A 294 0.56 15.65 7.91
N PHE A 295 1.10 14.61 7.26
CA PHE A 295 0.64 14.17 5.93
C PHE A 295 0.07 12.76 5.97
N SER A 296 -1.08 12.57 5.33
CA SER A 296 -1.73 11.26 5.23
C SER A 296 -1.04 10.34 4.22
N THR A 297 -0.89 9.06 4.55
CA THR A 297 -0.29 8.03 3.69
C THR A 297 -1.12 6.76 3.69
N ASP A 298 -0.76 5.80 2.86
CA ASP A 298 -1.29 4.44 2.85
C ASP A 298 -0.08 3.54 2.67
N LEU A 299 0.62 3.30 3.79
CA LEU A 299 1.76 2.39 3.79
C LEU A 299 1.22 0.98 3.69
N TYR A 300 2.01 0.04 3.21
CA TYR A 300 1.63 -1.37 3.24
C TYR A 300 2.86 -2.24 3.27
N VAL A 301 2.66 -3.48 3.73
CA VAL A 301 3.62 -4.56 3.56
C VAL A 301 2.94 -5.79 2.98
N THR A 302 3.66 -6.48 2.10
CA THR A 302 3.33 -7.84 1.69
C THR A 302 4.50 -8.75 2.03
N LYS A 303 4.20 -10.03 2.26
CA LYS A 303 5.21 -11.02 2.59
C LYS A 303 4.79 -12.37 2.06
N THR A 304 5.68 -13.04 1.34
CA THR A 304 5.49 -14.45 1.01
C THR A 304 6.78 -15.14 0.61
N ASP A 305 6.91 -16.44 0.89
CA ASP A 305 7.91 -17.30 0.24
C ASP A 305 7.32 -18.14 -0.92
N GLY A 306 6.04 -17.92 -1.23
CA GLY A 306 5.28 -18.64 -2.25
C GLY A 306 4.94 -20.08 -1.87
N LYS A 307 5.10 -20.48 -0.61
CA LYS A 307 4.86 -21.85 -0.15
C LYS A 307 3.86 -21.87 0.99
N SER A 308 3.14 -22.97 1.14
CA SER A 308 2.30 -23.22 2.32
C SER A 308 2.97 -24.18 3.31
N TYR A 309 4.15 -24.70 2.96
CA TYR A 309 4.79 -25.82 3.62
C TYR A 309 6.31 -25.68 3.66
N TYR A 310 6.92 -26.25 4.71
CA TYR A 310 8.37 -26.34 4.82
C TYR A 310 8.83 -27.73 5.27
N THR A 311 10.05 -28.09 4.89
CA THR A 311 10.74 -29.30 5.41
C THR A 311 11.81 -28.87 6.41
N ALA A 312 11.82 -29.44 7.61
CA ALA A 312 12.87 -29.18 8.59
C ALA A 312 14.26 -29.53 8.02
N GLY A 313 15.27 -28.70 8.28
CA GLY A 313 16.62 -28.85 7.70
C GLY A 313 16.80 -28.21 6.31
N SER A 314 15.72 -27.72 5.69
CA SER A 314 15.78 -27.04 4.39
C SER A 314 16.02 -25.53 4.54
N SER A 315 15.84 -24.77 3.46
CA SER A 315 15.89 -23.31 3.50
C SER A 315 14.72 -22.74 2.71
N THR A 316 14.23 -21.58 3.15
CA THR A 316 13.21 -20.81 2.45
C THR A 316 13.65 -19.37 2.23
N THR A 317 12.97 -18.66 1.33
CA THR A 317 13.29 -17.27 1.00
C THR A 317 12.00 -16.48 0.89
N TYR A 318 11.77 -15.56 1.82
CA TYR A 318 10.64 -14.64 1.77
C TYR A 318 10.99 -13.43 0.90
N THR A 319 10.03 -13.02 0.09
CA THR A 319 9.98 -11.70 -0.54
C THR A 319 9.04 -10.83 0.27
N ILE A 320 9.56 -9.70 0.77
CA ILE A 320 8.78 -8.69 1.46
C ILE A 320 8.78 -7.44 0.61
N VAL A 321 7.62 -6.83 0.41
CA VAL A 321 7.51 -5.52 -0.25
C VAL A 321 6.86 -4.55 0.70
N ALA A 322 7.61 -3.52 1.10
CA ALA A 322 7.09 -2.34 1.79
C ALA A 322 6.85 -1.23 0.77
N GLY A 323 5.71 -0.56 0.81
CA GLY A 323 5.37 0.50 -0.14
C GLY A 323 4.43 1.55 0.43
N ASN A 324 4.14 2.56 -0.38
CA ASN A 324 3.24 3.66 -0.05
C ASN A 324 2.33 3.97 -1.24
N ASN A 325 1.02 3.77 -1.11
CA ASN A 325 0.04 4.07 -2.17
C ASN A 325 -0.36 5.56 -2.20
N GLY A 326 0.08 6.36 -1.23
CA GLY A 326 -0.22 7.78 -1.10
C GLY A 326 -1.35 8.08 -0.11
N PRO A 327 -1.88 9.31 -0.05
CA PRO A 327 -1.68 10.37 -1.02
C PRO A 327 -0.34 11.09 -0.94
N PHE A 328 0.38 11.05 0.19
CA PHE A 328 1.67 11.75 0.34
C PHE A 328 2.83 10.77 0.53
N GLY A 329 4.05 11.23 0.28
CA GLY A 329 5.28 10.52 0.62
C GLY A 329 5.58 10.59 2.12
N VAL A 330 6.42 9.67 2.61
CA VAL A 330 6.84 9.59 4.01
C VAL A 330 8.35 9.40 4.11
N GLN A 331 8.97 10.03 5.12
CA GLN A 331 10.37 9.78 5.50
C GLN A 331 10.42 9.31 6.95
N GLY A 332 11.10 8.19 7.19
CA GLY A 332 11.27 7.64 8.53
C GLY A 332 10.25 6.58 8.92
N ALA A 333 9.60 5.93 7.94
CA ALA A 333 8.78 4.75 8.23
C ALA A 333 9.68 3.59 8.66
N ILE A 334 9.22 2.76 9.60
CA ILE A 334 10.04 1.69 10.17
C ILE A 334 9.47 0.34 9.73
N VAL A 335 10.27 -0.47 9.02
CA VAL A 335 9.92 -1.85 8.68
C VAL A 335 10.58 -2.80 9.67
N THR A 336 9.78 -3.67 10.28
CA THR A 336 10.23 -4.68 11.23
C THR A 336 9.83 -6.09 10.82
N ASP A 337 10.80 -7.00 10.77
CA ASP A 337 10.61 -8.45 10.55
C ASP A 337 11.45 -9.20 11.59
N HIS A 338 10.79 -9.78 12.59
CA HIS A 338 11.48 -10.52 13.64
C HIS A 338 11.92 -11.89 13.14
N VAL A 339 13.04 -12.38 13.66
CA VAL A 339 13.45 -13.77 13.39
C VAL A 339 12.31 -14.73 13.81
N PRO A 340 11.85 -15.63 12.92
CA PRO A 340 10.74 -16.52 13.24
C PRO A 340 11.02 -17.37 14.47
N ALA A 341 9.96 -17.68 15.23
CA ALA A 341 10.10 -18.51 16.43
C ALA A 341 10.72 -19.88 16.10
N GLY A 342 11.73 -20.29 16.89
CA GLY A 342 12.46 -21.54 16.69
C GLY A 342 13.54 -21.50 15.60
N ILE A 343 13.76 -20.34 14.95
CA ILE A 343 14.89 -20.10 14.05
C ILE A 343 15.99 -19.34 14.81
N PRO A 344 17.25 -19.80 14.80
CA PRO A 344 18.39 -19.03 15.30
C PRO A 344 18.64 -17.77 14.45
N ALA A 345 19.05 -16.66 15.05
CA ALA A 345 19.24 -15.39 14.32
C ALA A 345 20.32 -15.49 13.23
N GLU A 346 21.36 -16.30 13.46
CA GLU A 346 22.43 -16.58 12.50
C GLU A 346 21.96 -17.34 11.24
N ASN A 347 20.77 -17.94 11.30
CA ASN A 347 20.16 -18.64 10.17
C ASN A 347 19.33 -17.72 9.28
N VAL A 348 19.18 -16.44 9.64
CA VAL A 348 18.44 -15.45 8.88
C VAL A 348 19.38 -14.41 8.30
N SER A 349 19.21 -14.11 7.02
CA SER A 349 19.88 -12.99 6.36
C SER A 349 18.98 -12.32 5.35
N TYR A 350 19.20 -11.04 5.08
CA TYR A 350 18.41 -10.30 4.12
C TYR A 350 19.22 -9.26 3.35
N THR A 351 18.67 -8.87 2.21
CA THR A 351 19.12 -7.75 1.37
C THR A 351 17.92 -6.89 1.00
N ALA A 352 18.11 -5.59 0.75
CA ALA A 352 17.05 -4.69 0.30
C ALA A 352 17.36 -4.14 -1.11
N VAL A 353 16.31 -3.93 -1.90
CA VAL A 353 16.34 -3.21 -3.18
C VAL A 353 15.26 -2.15 -3.18
N VAL A 354 15.61 -0.93 -3.54
CA VAL A 354 14.69 0.22 -3.54
C VAL A 354 14.27 0.60 -4.96
N SER A 355 13.08 1.16 -5.10
CA SER A 355 12.54 1.67 -6.38
C SER A 355 11.55 2.82 -6.15
N GLY A 356 11.24 3.58 -7.21
CA GLY A 356 10.26 4.67 -7.14
C GLY A 356 10.68 5.83 -6.21
N GLY A 357 11.99 6.10 -6.11
CA GLY A 357 12.53 7.16 -5.25
C GLY A 357 12.56 6.80 -3.76
N ALA A 358 12.24 5.55 -3.40
CA ALA A 358 12.39 5.06 -2.03
C ALA A 358 13.88 4.97 -1.63
N SER A 359 14.11 4.95 -0.32
CA SER A 359 15.43 4.76 0.28
C SER A 359 15.37 3.73 1.40
N SER A 360 16.54 3.18 1.74
CA SER A 360 16.75 2.20 2.80
C SER A 360 18.17 2.37 3.35
N GLY A 361 18.35 2.14 4.66
CA GLY A 361 19.66 2.13 5.29
C GLY A 361 20.47 0.86 5.02
N ILE A 362 19.84 -0.15 4.42
CA ILE A 362 20.44 -1.47 4.23
C ILE A 362 21.36 -1.48 3.02
N THR A 363 22.62 -1.84 3.25
CA THR A 363 23.62 -2.05 2.21
C THR A 363 24.21 -3.46 2.32
N GLY A 364 24.26 -4.18 1.19
CA GLY A 364 24.72 -5.57 1.17
C GLY A 364 23.79 -6.53 1.90
N THR A 365 24.37 -7.60 2.45
CA THR A 365 23.63 -8.63 3.22
C THR A 365 23.78 -8.40 4.71
N VAL A 366 22.65 -8.37 5.41
CA VAL A 366 22.56 -8.20 6.87
C VAL A 366 22.01 -9.48 7.50
N ALA A 367 22.46 -9.84 8.70
CA ALA A 367 22.02 -11.02 9.43
C ALA A 367 20.92 -10.67 10.47
N GLY A 368 20.06 -11.63 10.78
CA GLY A 368 19.02 -11.48 11.81
C GLY A 368 17.76 -10.75 11.34
N SER A 369 17.14 -10.00 12.25
CA SER A 369 15.87 -9.31 12.03
C SER A 369 16.02 -8.03 11.19
N ILE A 370 14.96 -7.69 10.46
CA ILE A 370 14.83 -6.36 9.83
C ILE A 370 14.39 -5.36 10.89
N ASN A 371 15.07 -4.22 10.95
CA ASN A 371 14.67 -3.01 11.65
C ASN A 371 15.19 -1.83 10.84
N ASP A 372 14.55 -1.58 9.70
CA ASP A 372 15.01 -0.62 8.70
C ASP A 372 14.17 0.64 8.73
N VAL A 373 14.84 1.80 8.68
CA VAL A 373 14.21 3.11 8.60
C VAL A 373 14.25 3.52 7.14
N ILE A 374 13.08 3.64 6.53
CA ILE A 374 12.93 3.85 5.09
C ILE A 374 12.19 5.15 4.79
N SER A 375 12.43 5.67 3.59
CA SER A 375 11.64 6.73 3.01
C SER A 375 10.89 6.21 1.79
N LEU A 376 9.60 6.54 1.69
CA LEU A 376 8.70 6.06 0.64
C LEU A 376 7.92 7.25 0.06
N PRO A 377 8.37 7.85 -1.07
CA PRO A 377 7.50 8.66 -1.91
C PRO A 377 6.26 7.86 -2.35
N VAL A 378 5.23 8.54 -2.85
CA VAL A 378 4.05 7.88 -3.42
C VAL A 378 4.48 6.94 -4.56
N GLY A 379 4.11 5.66 -4.46
CA GLY A 379 4.50 4.61 -5.40
C GLY A 379 5.92 4.05 -5.18
N GLY A 380 6.69 4.60 -4.25
CA GLY A 380 8.00 4.09 -3.83
C GLY A 380 7.87 2.73 -3.15
N LYS A 381 8.89 1.87 -3.33
CA LYS A 381 8.92 0.53 -2.74
C LYS A 381 10.31 0.14 -2.26
N VAL A 382 10.37 -0.56 -1.13
CA VAL A 382 11.53 -1.31 -0.66
C VAL A 382 11.20 -2.80 -0.68
N THR A 383 11.97 -3.58 -1.42
CA THR A 383 11.81 -5.04 -1.51
C THR A 383 12.93 -5.73 -0.75
N TYR A 384 12.59 -6.50 0.28
CA TYR A 384 13.54 -7.32 1.03
C TYR A 384 13.50 -8.77 0.55
N THR A 385 14.68 -9.34 0.33
CA THR A 385 14.85 -10.79 0.11
C THR A 385 15.41 -11.41 1.37
N VAL A 386 14.58 -12.12 2.14
CA VAL A 386 14.94 -12.71 3.43
C VAL A 386 15.16 -14.21 3.29
N LYS A 387 16.41 -14.66 3.44
CA LYS A 387 16.78 -16.08 3.43
C LYS A 387 16.76 -16.64 4.84
N VAL A 388 16.13 -17.79 5.00
CA VAL A 388 16.00 -18.49 6.29
C VAL A 388 16.48 -19.93 6.14
N HIS A 389 17.48 -20.33 6.93
CA HIS A 389 17.88 -21.71 7.10
C HIS A 389 17.10 -22.36 8.25
N ILE A 390 16.32 -23.38 7.94
CA ILE A 390 15.37 -23.97 8.90
C ILE A 390 16.07 -25.11 9.64
N PRO A 391 16.20 -25.06 10.99
CA PRO A 391 16.81 -26.14 11.75
C PRO A 391 16.08 -27.47 11.53
N ALA A 392 16.83 -28.58 11.47
CA ALA A 392 16.25 -29.92 11.39
C ALA A 392 15.38 -30.28 12.62
N SER A 393 15.57 -29.57 13.73
CA SER A 393 14.81 -29.72 14.97
C SER A 393 13.52 -28.90 15.02
N LEU A 394 13.23 -28.04 14.04
CA LEU A 394 12.03 -27.19 14.08
C LEU A 394 10.76 -28.05 13.94
N THR A 395 9.89 -27.96 14.93
CA THR A 395 8.55 -28.57 14.95
C THR A 395 7.47 -27.49 14.97
N GLY A 396 6.28 -27.77 14.42
CA GLY A 396 5.18 -26.81 14.38
C GLY A 396 5.17 -25.96 13.11
N ASN A 397 4.52 -24.80 13.16
CA ASN A 397 4.44 -23.90 12.00
C ASN A 397 5.64 -22.95 11.96
N LEU A 398 6.18 -22.73 10.77
CA LEU A 398 7.11 -21.63 10.50
C LEU A 398 6.27 -20.41 10.14
N THR A 399 6.03 -19.55 11.12
CA THR A 399 5.30 -18.29 10.92
C THR A 399 6.28 -17.14 10.96
N ASN A 400 6.27 -16.32 9.90
CA ASN A 400 7.03 -15.08 9.86
C ASN A 400 6.09 -13.89 9.64
N ILE A 401 6.30 -12.82 10.40
CA ILE A 401 5.44 -11.63 10.47
C ILE A 401 6.31 -10.41 10.18
N VAL A 402 5.89 -9.61 9.22
CA VAL A 402 6.47 -8.29 8.94
C VAL A 402 5.44 -7.21 9.25
N SER A 403 5.90 -6.07 9.73
CA SER A 403 5.09 -4.87 9.88
C SER A 403 5.83 -3.62 9.38
N ILE A 404 5.05 -2.59 9.02
CA ILE A 404 5.54 -1.24 8.78
C ILE A 404 4.81 -0.26 9.71
N ALA A 405 5.53 0.71 10.24
CA ALA A 405 4.97 1.76 11.10
C ALA A 405 5.25 3.14 10.53
N SER A 406 4.23 4.00 10.53
CA SER A 406 4.35 5.42 10.18
C SER A 406 5.13 6.20 11.24
N PRO A 407 5.92 7.21 10.84
CA PRO A 407 6.49 8.17 11.77
C PRO A 407 5.41 9.10 12.37
N PRO A 408 5.70 9.82 13.47
CA PRO A 408 4.71 10.67 14.16
C PRO A 408 4.11 11.81 13.31
N ASP A 409 4.81 12.26 12.26
CA ASP A 409 4.36 13.31 11.34
C ASP A 409 3.60 12.76 10.12
N SER A 410 3.14 11.50 10.20
CA SER A 410 2.41 10.82 9.14
C SER A 410 1.22 10.05 9.72
N ASN A 411 0.08 10.11 9.03
CA ASN A 411 -1.12 9.37 9.40
C ASN A 411 -1.49 8.35 8.32
N ASP A 412 -1.48 7.07 8.67
CA ASP A 412 -1.89 6.01 7.74
C ASP A 412 -3.42 5.92 7.61
N LEU A 413 -3.91 5.92 6.37
CA LEU A 413 -5.34 5.86 6.04
C LEU A 413 -5.90 4.43 6.04
N ASP A 414 -5.07 3.40 5.86
CA ASP A 414 -5.47 1.99 5.97
C ASP A 414 -4.45 1.17 6.77
N PRO A 415 -4.41 1.32 8.11
CA PRO A 415 -3.44 0.60 8.94
C PRO A 415 -3.59 -0.95 8.93
N ASN A 416 -4.61 -1.51 8.26
CA ASN A 416 -4.84 -2.96 8.23
C ASN A 416 -3.88 -3.70 7.28
N ASN A 417 -3.29 -3.01 6.31
CA ASN A 417 -2.32 -3.57 5.36
C ASN A 417 -0.87 -3.39 5.84
N ASN A 418 -0.66 -2.83 7.04
CA ASN A 418 0.65 -2.57 7.64
C ASN A 418 1.25 -3.78 8.37
N ILE A 419 0.58 -4.93 8.33
CA ILE A 419 1.07 -6.20 8.86
C ILE A 419 0.83 -7.29 7.82
N ALA A 420 1.86 -8.08 7.52
CA ALA A 420 1.73 -9.26 6.68
C ALA A 420 2.35 -10.49 7.37
N THR A 421 1.62 -11.59 7.32
CA THR A 421 2.01 -12.87 7.93
C THR A 421 2.07 -13.93 6.85
N ASP A 422 3.19 -14.64 6.78
CA ASP A 422 3.32 -15.88 6.02
C ASP A 422 3.49 -17.04 7.00
N THR A 423 2.77 -18.15 6.79
CA THR A 423 2.82 -19.33 7.64
C THR A 423 2.96 -20.57 6.80
N ASN A 424 4.08 -21.27 6.98
CA ASN A 424 4.33 -22.56 6.38
C ASN A 424 4.12 -23.67 7.43
N ILE A 425 3.38 -24.71 7.07
CA ILE A 425 3.14 -25.87 7.93
C ILE A 425 4.28 -26.88 7.74
N ASN A 426 4.79 -27.46 8.84
CA ASN A 426 5.75 -28.55 8.75
C ASN A 426 5.09 -29.78 8.15
N VAL A 427 5.62 -30.27 7.03
CA VAL A 427 4.97 -31.40 6.33
C VAL A 427 5.21 -32.74 7.03
N GLY A 428 6.16 -32.84 7.97
CA GLY A 428 6.61 -34.14 8.48
C GLY A 428 6.92 -35.13 7.33
N THR A 429 6.90 -36.43 7.59
CA THR A 429 6.92 -37.43 6.51
C THR A 429 5.61 -37.37 5.73
N CYS A 430 5.72 -37.07 4.45
CA CYS A 430 4.64 -36.92 3.48
C CYS A 430 3.85 -38.22 3.26
N VAL A 431 2.66 -38.32 3.86
CA VAL A 431 1.72 -39.43 3.65
C VAL A 431 0.36 -38.87 3.27
N ARG A 432 -0.27 -39.46 2.24
CA ARG A 432 -1.70 -39.23 1.98
C ARG A 432 -2.50 -39.86 3.12
N PRO A 433 -3.44 -39.16 3.78
CA PRO A 433 -4.32 -39.77 4.76
C PRO A 433 -5.05 -40.97 4.13
N GLY A 434 -5.24 -42.06 4.89
CA GLY A 434 -5.97 -43.22 4.41
C GLY A 434 -7.38 -42.83 3.96
N ASP A 435 -7.82 -43.34 2.79
CA ASP A 435 -9.22 -43.29 2.39
C ASP A 435 -9.98 -44.41 3.10
N PHE A 436 -10.91 -44.03 3.97
CA PHE A 436 -11.76 -44.94 4.75
C PHE A 436 -13.24 -44.88 4.31
N THR A 437 -13.53 -44.17 3.22
CA THR A 437 -14.92 -43.90 2.76
C THR A 437 -15.46 -44.95 1.80
N SER A 438 -14.58 -45.80 1.26
CA SER A 438 -14.94 -46.99 0.47
C SER A 438 -14.31 -48.23 1.10
N ASP A 439 -15.02 -49.37 1.05
CA ASP A 439 -14.43 -50.65 1.42
C ASP A 439 -13.22 -50.90 0.51
N GLY A 440 -12.04 -50.85 1.11
CA GLY A 440 -10.80 -50.97 0.37
C GLY A 440 -10.70 -52.30 -0.34
N GLN A 441 -10.24 -52.31 -1.58
CA GLN A 441 -9.96 -53.56 -2.27
C GLN A 441 -8.80 -54.27 -1.56
N PRO A 442 -8.89 -55.59 -1.31
CA PRO A 442 -7.83 -56.32 -0.64
C PRO A 442 -6.54 -56.26 -1.45
N THR A 443 -5.41 -55.99 -0.78
CA THR A 443 -4.09 -56.02 -1.43
C THR A 443 -3.87 -57.39 -2.06
N LYS A 444 -3.61 -57.43 -3.37
CA LYS A 444 -3.54 -58.68 -4.14
C LYS A 444 -2.15 -59.30 -4.18
N ILE A 445 -1.11 -58.50 -3.92
CA ILE A 445 0.29 -58.91 -4.05
C ILE A 445 1.02 -58.60 -2.75
N GLY A 446 1.75 -59.58 -2.24
CA GLY A 446 2.55 -59.40 -1.02
C GLY A 446 3.83 -60.20 -1.05
N ILE A 447 4.92 -59.60 -0.56
CA ILE A 447 6.20 -60.26 -0.29
C ILE A 447 6.51 -60.09 1.20
N THR A 448 6.67 -61.20 1.92
CA THR A 448 7.03 -61.17 3.35
C THR A 448 8.15 -62.15 3.63
N THR A 449 9.13 -61.72 4.44
CA THR A 449 10.13 -62.61 5.06
C THR A 449 9.67 -63.09 6.44
N GLN A 450 8.47 -62.69 6.88
CA GLN A 450 7.87 -63.08 8.14
C GLN A 450 6.94 -64.29 7.95
N THR A 451 6.50 -64.89 9.06
CA THR A 451 5.44 -65.90 9.04
C THR A 451 4.14 -65.26 8.54
N LYS A 452 3.59 -65.77 7.44
CA LYS A 452 2.34 -65.26 6.85
C LYS A 452 1.19 -65.36 7.85
N GLN A 453 0.57 -64.23 8.16
CA GLN A 453 -0.63 -64.17 8.97
C GLN A 453 -1.85 -64.64 8.17
N GLN A 454 -2.90 -65.07 8.87
CA GLN A 454 -4.17 -65.45 8.25
C GLN A 454 -4.73 -64.24 7.48
N LEU A 455 -5.20 -64.46 6.24
CA LEU A 455 -5.73 -63.43 5.32
C LEU A 455 -4.70 -62.46 4.71
N TRP A 456 -3.40 -62.61 4.97
CA TRP A 456 -2.36 -61.76 4.36
C TRP A 456 -2.08 -62.14 2.89
N PRO A 457 -1.88 -61.18 1.96
CA PRO A 457 -1.89 -59.72 2.15
C PRO A 457 -3.28 -59.07 2.04
N GLY A 458 -4.33 -59.86 1.80
CA GLY A 458 -5.69 -59.35 1.58
C GLY A 458 -6.31 -58.60 2.78
N ASN A 459 -5.77 -58.79 3.98
CA ASN A 459 -6.11 -58.02 5.18
C ASN A 459 -5.43 -56.64 5.25
N ILE A 460 -4.53 -56.32 4.31
CA ILE A 460 -3.97 -54.98 4.14
C ILE A 460 -4.90 -54.25 3.16
N PRO A 461 -5.70 -53.28 3.62
CA PRO A 461 -6.62 -52.56 2.75
C PRO A 461 -5.85 -51.60 1.83
N ASN A 462 -6.34 -51.40 0.60
CA ASN A 462 -5.92 -50.32 -0.30
C ASN A 462 -4.43 -50.30 -0.69
N GLY A 463 -3.75 -51.46 -0.68
CA GLY A 463 -2.38 -51.60 -1.16
C GLY A 463 -2.28 -52.21 -2.56
N PHE A 464 -1.37 -51.70 -3.40
CA PHE A 464 -0.96 -52.37 -4.64
C PHE A 464 0.03 -53.52 -4.37
N LEU A 465 0.87 -53.39 -3.35
CA LEU A 465 1.89 -54.35 -2.94
C LEU A 465 2.13 -54.23 -1.42
N ALA A 466 2.06 -55.34 -0.70
CA ALA A 466 2.48 -55.44 0.70
C ALA A 466 3.91 -55.96 0.80
N LEU A 467 4.80 -55.24 1.49
CA LEU A 467 6.17 -55.68 1.74
C LEU A 467 6.43 -55.75 3.24
N GLU A 468 6.92 -56.89 3.71
CA GLU A 468 7.22 -57.08 5.12
C GLU A 468 8.57 -57.77 5.34
N SER A 469 9.46 -57.11 6.09
CA SER A 469 10.68 -57.72 6.61
C SER A 469 11.12 -57.02 7.89
N LYS A 470 11.78 -57.76 8.80
CA LYS A 470 12.34 -57.18 10.03
C LYS A 470 13.78 -56.69 9.85
N ASP A 471 14.48 -57.20 8.83
CA ASP A 471 15.94 -57.06 8.72
C ASP A 471 16.45 -57.02 7.26
N LYS A 472 15.57 -57.11 6.25
CA LYS A 472 15.94 -57.02 4.83
C LYS A 472 15.41 -55.75 4.18
N GLY A 473 16.23 -55.15 3.33
CA GLY A 473 15.81 -54.07 2.42
C GLY A 473 15.29 -54.62 1.08
N MET A 474 14.41 -53.88 0.42
CA MET A 474 14.02 -54.17 -0.96
C MET A 474 15.08 -53.64 -1.92
N VAL A 475 15.60 -54.50 -2.79
CA VAL A 475 16.45 -54.09 -3.91
C VAL A 475 15.59 -54.01 -5.16
N ILE A 476 15.50 -52.82 -5.75
CA ILE A 476 14.75 -52.61 -7.00
C ILE A 476 15.67 -52.94 -8.18
N SER A 477 15.17 -53.75 -9.11
CA SER A 477 15.86 -54.08 -10.35
C SER A 477 16.21 -52.81 -11.14
N ARG A 478 17.49 -52.62 -11.45
CA ARG A 478 17.98 -51.51 -12.27
C ARG A 478 18.00 -51.95 -13.73
N VAL A 479 17.38 -51.18 -14.62
CA VAL A 479 17.36 -51.45 -16.06
C VAL A 479 17.77 -50.21 -16.82
N LEU A 480 18.35 -50.38 -18.01
CA LEU A 480 18.83 -49.25 -18.80
C LEU A 480 17.70 -48.21 -19.02
N ASN A 481 16.52 -48.68 -19.44
CA ASN A 481 15.28 -47.92 -19.47
C ASN A 481 14.05 -48.85 -19.51
N SER A 482 12.86 -48.30 -19.26
CA SER A 482 11.59 -49.05 -19.20
C SER A 482 11.23 -49.80 -20.48
N ALA A 483 11.73 -49.37 -21.65
CA ALA A 483 11.49 -50.08 -22.92
C ALA A 483 12.20 -51.43 -23.02
N LYS A 484 13.12 -51.75 -22.08
CA LYS A 484 13.75 -53.08 -21.99
C LYS A 484 12.89 -54.13 -21.28
N ILE A 485 11.75 -53.74 -20.72
CA ILE A 485 10.79 -54.68 -20.14
C ILE A 485 9.77 -55.09 -21.21
N THR A 486 9.88 -56.32 -21.71
CA THR A 486 9.03 -56.82 -22.81
C THR A 486 7.66 -57.34 -22.36
N ASP A 487 7.47 -57.62 -21.07
CA ASP A 487 6.19 -58.08 -20.49
C ASP A 487 5.93 -57.40 -19.12
N PRO A 488 5.56 -56.10 -19.11
CA PRO A 488 5.34 -55.37 -17.86
C PRO A 488 4.03 -55.82 -17.18
N LYS A 489 4.04 -55.93 -15.85
CA LYS A 489 2.85 -56.24 -15.03
C LYS A 489 2.44 -55.02 -14.23
N GLU A 490 1.15 -54.84 -14.01
CA GLU A 490 0.63 -53.83 -13.07
C GLU A 490 1.30 -54.00 -11.69
N GLY A 491 1.75 -52.90 -11.10
CA GLY A 491 2.46 -52.90 -9.82
C GLY A 491 3.97 -53.15 -9.91
N MET A 492 4.52 -53.42 -11.10
CA MET A 492 5.96 -53.65 -11.26
C MET A 492 6.78 -52.37 -11.00
N LEU A 493 7.87 -52.51 -10.26
CA LEU A 493 8.83 -51.45 -9.92
C LEU A 493 10.19 -51.71 -10.56
N ILE A 494 10.77 -50.67 -11.16
CA ILE A 494 12.14 -50.68 -11.69
C ILE A 494 12.88 -49.39 -11.32
N TYR A 495 14.21 -49.41 -11.31
CA TYR A 495 15.01 -48.19 -11.39
C TYR A 495 15.46 -48.01 -12.84
N ASP A 496 14.93 -46.98 -13.50
CA ASP A 496 15.29 -46.62 -14.86
C ASP A 496 16.58 -45.78 -14.84
N ILE A 497 17.66 -46.32 -15.42
CA ILE A 497 18.99 -45.69 -15.37
C ILE A 497 19.04 -44.45 -16.26
N THR A 498 18.37 -44.48 -17.43
CA THR A 498 18.28 -43.33 -18.33
C THR A 498 17.55 -42.18 -17.66
N ASP A 499 16.38 -42.45 -17.07
CA ASP A 499 15.53 -41.41 -16.46
C ASP A 499 15.91 -41.10 -15.01
N LYS A 500 16.86 -41.85 -14.44
CA LYS A 500 17.38 -41.73 -13.07
C LYS A 500 16.29 -41.75 -11.98
N CYS A 501 15.23 -42.51 -12.19
CA CYS A 501 14.07 -42.55 -11.29
C CYS A 501 13.61 -44.00 -11.04
N VAL A 502 12.93 -44.22 -9.91
CA VAL A 502 12.12 -45.44 -9.73
C VAL A 502 10.85 -45.27 -10.54
N LYS A 503 10.52 -46.23 -11.42
CA LYS A 503 9.26 -46.24 -12.18
C LYS A 503 8.31 -47.32 -11.67
N LEU A 504 7.01 -47.00 -11.67
CA LEU A 504 5.90 -47.92 -11.44
C LEU A 504 5.14 -48.13 -12.77
N HIS A 505 4.80 -49.38 -13.08
CA HIS A 505 3.87 -49.71 -14.16
C HIS A 505 2.44 -49.79 -13.62
N ASN A 506 1.54 -48.94 -14.10
CA ASN A 506 0.15 -48.89 -13.63
C ASN A 506 -0.81 -49.85 -14.37
N GLY A 507 -0.26 -50.77 -15.15
CA GLY A 507 -1.03 -51.70 -16.01
C GLY A 507 -1.08 -51.28 -17.48
N THR A 508 -0.83 -50.01 -17.80
CA THR A 508 -0.77 -49.51 -19.19
C THR A 508 0.52 -48.77 -19.51
N VAL A 509 1.05 -47.98 -18.58
CA VAL A 509 2.20 -47.10 -18.80
C VAL A 509 3.16 -47.11 -17.62
N TRP A 510 4.44 -46.81 -17.92
CA TRP A 510 5.49 -46.62 -16.93
C TRP A 510 5.59 -45.14 -16.54
N ASN A 511 5.58 -44.84 -15.24
CA ASN A 511 5.75 -43.49 -14.72
C ASN A 511 6.82 -43.44 -13.64
N CYS A 512 7.64 -42.38 -13.62
CA CYS A 512 8.52 -42.11 -12.47
C CYS A 512 7.67 -41.85 -11.22
N ILE A 513 7.98 -42.56 -10.15
CA ILE A 513 7.45 -42.27 -8.82
C ILE A 513 8.10 -40.96 -8.37
N LYS A 514 7.26 -39.95 -8.17
CA LYS A 514 7.67 -38.64 -7.65
C LYS A 514 7.14 -38.52 -6.23
N ASN A 515 7.99 -38.01 -5.34
CA ASN A 515 7.55 -37.60 -4.01
C ASN A 515 6.98 -36.19 -4.17
N THR A 516 5.66 -36.04 -4.17
CA THR A 516 5.01 -34.73 -4.28
C THR A 516 4.30 -34.42 -2.98
N CYS A 517 4.81 -33.42 -2.27
CA CYS A 517 4.29 -32.94 -0.99
C CYS A 517 3.82 -31.49 -1.08
N ASP A 518 3.60 -31.05 -2.31
CA ASP A 518 3.13 -29.72 -2.60
C ASP A 518 1.66 -29.81 -2.97
N PRO A 519 0.72 -29.46 -2.09
CA PRO A 519 -0.67 -29.31 -2.48
C PRO A 519 -0.89 -28.04 -3.34
N LEU A 520 0.14 -27.24 -3.64
CA LEU A 520 0.11 -26.29 -4.77
C LEU A 520 0.26 -26.99 -6.13
N VAL A 521 0.60 -28.29 -6.13
CA VAL A 521 0.14 -29.19 -7.18
C VAL A 521 -0.92 -30.06 -6.53
N GLU A 522 -2.10 -29.48 -6.29
CA GLU A 522 -3.30 -30.30 -6.31
C GLU A 522 -3.18 -31.17 -7.56
N ALA A 523 -3.22 -32.49 -7.37
CA ALA A 523 -3.12 -33.41 -8.49
C ALA A 523 -4.07 -32.88 -9.57
N PRO A 524 -3.61 -32.70 -10.82
CA PRO A 524 -4.37 -31.98 -11.82
C PRO A 524 -5.84 -32.40 -11.77
N ARG A 525 -6.72 -31.45 -11.45
CA ARG A 525 -8.13 -31.74 -11.20
C ARG A 525 -9.04 -30.71 -11.85
N LYS A 526 -10.33 -31.03 -11.87
CA LYS A 526 -11.34 -30.09 -12.29
C LYS A 526 -11.71 -29.12 -11.17
N ILE A 527 -12.05 -27.90 -11.54
CA ILE A 527 -12.60 -26.89 -10.65
C ILE A 527 -14.10 -27.10 -10.51
N ARG A 528 -14.59 -27.24 -9.28
CA ARG A 528 -16.00 -27.54 -9.00
C ARG A 528 -16.76 -26.23 -8.82
N ILE A 529 -17.72 -25.97 -9.70
CA ILE A 529 -18.56 -24.78 -9.65
C ILE A 529 -19.98 -25.19 -9.24
N GLY A 530 -20.44 -24.61 -8.14
CA GLY A 530 -21.82 -24.68 -7.68
C GLY A 530 -22.65 -23.56 -8.33
N SER A 531 -23.61 -23.94 -9.15
CA SER A 531 -24.43 -23.04 -9.97
C SER A 531 -25.80 -22.83 -9.33
N PHE A 532 -26.02 -21.65 -8.73
CA PHE A 532 -27.29 -21.30 -8.10
C PHE A 532 -28.16 -20.44 -9.04
N ALA A 533 -29.39 -20.89 -9.31
CA ALA A 533 -30.37 -20.32 -10.24
C ALA A 533 -30.14 -20.64 -11.74
N GLY A 534 -30.92 -20.00 -12.63
CA GLY A 534 -30.95 -20.31 -14.07
C GLY A 534 -29.89 -19.57 -14.89
N TYR A 535 -29.54 -18.34 -14.52
CA TYR A 535 -28.57 -17.50 -15.24
C TYR A 535 -27.26 -17.41 -14.47
N THR A 536 -26.47 -18.48 -14.59
CA THR A 536 -25.22 -18.69 -13.84
C THR A 536 -24.29 -19.58 -14.67
N ILE A 537 -22.99 -19.48 -14.41
CA ILE A 537 -21.94 -20.30 -15.01
C ILE A 537 -22.27 -21.77 -14.79
N GLY A 538 -22.13 -22.58 -15.84
CA GLY A 538 -22.50 -23.99 -15.85
C GLY A 538 -23.92 -24.30 -16.33
N LYS A 539 -24.79 -23.29 -16.48
CA LYS A 539 -26.16 -23.46 -17.02
C LYS A 539 -26.25 -23.13 -18.51
N SER A 540 -27.25 -23.69 -19.18
CA SER A 540 -27.47 -23.55 -20.63
C SER A 540 -27.61 -22.10 -21.12
N ASN A 541 -28.00 -21.17 -20.25
CA ASN A 541 -28.10 -19.75 -20.59
C ASN A 541 -26.74 -19.11 -20.91
N PHE A 542 -25.62 -19.68 -20.44
CA PHE A 542 -24.25 -19.22 -20.70
C PHE A 542 -23.49 -20.21 -21.60
N SER A 543 -24.17 -20.78 -22.61
CA SER A 543 -23.64 -21.88 -23.43
C SER A 543 -22.29 -21.58 -24.08
N ALA A 544 -22.10 -20.39 -24.65
CA ALA A 544 -20.84 -19.98 -25.28
C ALA A 544 -19.70 -19.89 -24.26
N TYR A 545 -19.91 -19.17 -23.16
CA TYR A 545 -18.91 -19.04 -22.10
C TYR A 545 -18.56 -20.38 -21.45
N ASN A 546 -19.55 -21.24 -21.19
CA ASN A 546 -19.32 -22.60 -20.69
C ASN A 546 -18.52 -23.46 -21.67
N SER A 547 -18.70 -23.27 -22.98
CA SER A 547 -17.93 -23.95 -24.01
C SER A 547 -16.47 -23.49 -24.02
N GLN A 548 -16.22 -22.19 -23.81
CA GLN A 548 -14.86 -21.65 -23.64
C GLN A 548 -14.18 -22.14 -22.36
N LEU A 549 -14.90 -22.23 -21.23
CA LEU A 549 -14.38 -22.79 -19.98
C LEU A 549 -14.03 -24.28 -20.10
N THR A 550 -14.86 -25.06 -20.82
CA THR A 550 -14.65 -26.51 -20.97
C THR A 550 -13.72 -26.87 -22.13
N ASN A 551 -13.28 -25.89 -22.93
CA ASN A 551 -12.25 -26.11 -23.93
C ASN A 551 -10.91 -26.42 -23.25
N LEU A 552 -10.39 -27.62 -23.47
CA LEU A 552 -9.14 -28.09 -22.88
C LEU A 552 -7.92 -27.29 -23.33
N SER A 553 -7.98 -26.60 -24.48
CA SER A 553 -6.93 -25.67 -24.89
C SER A 553 -6.87 -24.41 -24.00
N ASN A 554 -7.99 -24.03 -23.38
CA ASN A 554 -8.06 -22.88 -22.48
C ASN A 554 -7.81 -23.29 -21.02
N TYR A 555 -8.43 -24.38 -20.55
CA TYR A 555 -8.36 -24.80 -19.12
C TYR A 555 -8.16 -26.31 -18.91
N GLY A 556 -7.55 -27.00 -19.87
CA GLY A 556 -7.13 -28.39 -19.71
C GLY A 556 -5.72 -28.54 -19.14
N PRO A 557 -5.17 -29.77 -19.10
CA PRO A 557 -3.82 -30.04 -18.58
C PRO A 557 -2.69 -29.28 -19.28
N THR A 558 -2.93 -28.80 -20.50
CA THR A 558 -2.01 -27.98 -21.32
C THR A 558 -2.54 -26.57 -21.56
N GLY A 559 -3.61 -26.18 -20.86
CA GLY A 559 -4.24 -24.87 -20.99
C GLY A 559 -3.51 -23.79 -20.19
N THR A 560 -4.21 -22.68 -19.97
CA THR A 560 -3.67 -21.44 -19.38
C THR A 560 -3.36 -21.54 -17.89
N PHE A 561 -3.72 -22.62 -17.19
CA PHE A 561 -3.47 -22.75 -15.76
C PHE A 561 -2.89 -24.12 -15.41
N LYS A 562 -1.86 -24.12 -14.55
CA LYS A 562 -1.25 -25.34 -14.02
C LYS A 562 -2.13 -25.98 -12.97
N GLY A 563 -2.21 -27.31 -12.97
CA GLY A 563 -2.99 -28.08 -11.98
C GLY A 563 -4.49 -28.14 -12.26
N ILE A 564 -4.97 -27.52 -13.34
CA ILE A 564 -6.38 -27.58 -13.76
C ILE A 564 -6.53 -28.54 -14.95
N THR A 565 -7.55 -29.39 -14.91
CA THR A 565 -7.90 -30.32 -16.00
C THR A 565 -9.27 -30.03 -16.62
N GLY A 566 -9.92 -28.96 -16.19
CA GLY A 566 -11.22 -28.50 -16.67
C GLY A 566 -12.11 -28.00 -15.54
N PHE A 567 -13.41 -27.92 -15.81
CA PHE A 567 -14.43 -27.54 -14.83
C PHE A 567 -15.50 -28.63 -14.72
N ASP A 568 -16.01 -28.81 -13.51
CA ASP A 568 -17.24 -29.57 -13.24
C ASP A 568 -18.32 -28.61 -12.75
N PHE A 569 -19.40 -28.54 -13.51
CA PHE A 569 -20.57 -27.73 -13.16
C PHE A 569 -21.60 -28.59 -12.45
N SER A 570 -22.18 -28.05 -11.39
CA SER A 570 -23.14 -28.78 -10.57
C SER A 570 -24.20 -27.85 -10.02
N ASP A 571 -25.43 -28.34 -9.99
CA ASP A 571 -26.57 -27.57 -9.54
C ASP A 571 -26.51 -27.35 -8.02
N LEU A 572 -26.44 -26.09 -7.61
CA LEU A 572 -26.57 -25.68 -6.22
C LEU A 572 -28.04 -25.34 -5.95
N SER A 573 -28.80 -26.33 -5.49
CA SER A 573 -30.23 -26.12 -5.20
C SER A 573 -30.43 -25.24 -3.96
N SER A 574 -31.59 -24.58 -3.88
CA SER A 574 -32.01 -23.84 -2.68
C SER A 574 -31.98 -24.71 -1.41
N ALA A 575 -32.29 -26.00 -1.52
CA ALA A 575 -32.26 -26.91 -0.37
C ALA A 575 -30.83 -27.17 0.11
N VAL A 576 -29.91 -27.45 -0.83
CA VAL A 576 -28.48 -27.68 -0.53
C VAL A 576 -27.84 -26.45 0.10
N LEU A 577 -28.12 -25.27 -0.45
CA LEU A 577 -27.57 -24.01 0.08
C LEU A 577 -28.12 -23.68 1.48
N THR A 578 -29.36 -24.06 1.78
CA THR A 578 -29.96 -23.86 3.11
C THR A 578 -29.45 -24.88 4.13
N SER A 579 -29.20 -26.13 3.75
CA SER A 579 -28.91 -27.21 4.70
C SER A 579 -27.42 -27.45 4.97
N ASN A 580 -26.51 -26.83 4.23
CA ASN A 580 -25.07 -26.99 4.37
C ASN A 580 -24.40 -25.72 4.89
N THR A 581 -23.50 -25.89 5.85
CA THR A 581 -22.59 -24.84 6.36
C THR A 581 -21.54 -24.44 5.32
N GLY A 582 -20.84 -23.32 5.54
CA GLY A 582 -19.76 -22.85 4.67
C GLY A 582 -18.68 -23.91 4.40
N ASP A 583 -18.22 -24.60 5.44
CA ASP A 583 -17.25 -25.71 5.33
C ASP A 583 -17.76 -26.87 4.48
N GLN A 584 -19.01 -27.28 4.68
CA GLN A 584 -19.63 -28.37 3.93
C GLN A 584 -19.78 -27.99 2.45
N LEU A 585 -20.11 -26.73 2.16
CA LEU A 585 -20.12 -26.20 0.80
C LEU A 585 -18.69 -26.17 0.22
N LYS A 586 -17.67 -25.80 0.99
CA LYS A 586 -16.26 -25.77 0.54
C LYS A 586 -15.70 -27.14 0.22
N ASN A 587 -16.18 -28.17 0.91
CA ASN A 587 -15.86 -29.56 0.61
C ASN A 587 -16.45 -30.01 -0.73
N SER A 588 -17.53 -29.39 -1.19
CA SER A 588 -18.24 -29.75 -2.43
C SER A 588 -17.85 -28.86 -3.62
N TYR A 589 -17.55 -27.58 -3.37
CA TYR A 589 -17.35 -26.56 -4.38
C TYR A 589 -16.07 -25.76 -4.14
N ASP A 590 -15.49 -25.26 -5.23
CA ASP A 590 -14.38 -24.30 -5.19
C ASP A 590 -14.88 -22.89 -5.48
N ILE A 591 -15.85 -22.79 -6.41
CA ILE A 591 -16.52 -21.56 -6.76
C ILE A 591 -18.03 -21.74 -6.58
N ILE A 592 -18.70 -20.77 -5.96
CA ILE A 592 -20.15 -20.64 -6.02
C ILE A 592 -20.46 -19.46 -6.96
N ASN A 593 -21.20 -19.72 -8.04
CA ASN A 593 -21.76 -18.65 -8.86
C ASN A 593 -23.27 -18.56 -8.61
N THR A 594 -23.74 -17.34 -8.35
CA THR A 594 -25.15 -17.05 -8.13
C THR A 594 -25.71 -16.30 -9.32
N GLY A 595 -27.00 -16.48 -9.58
CA GLY A 595 -27.71 -15.82 -10.68
C GLY A 595 -29.07 -15.27 -10.28
N TYR A 596 -29.91 -15.09 -11.29
CA TYR A 596 -31.28 -14.53 -11.26
C TYR A 596 -32.25 -15.26 -10.30
N SER A 597 -32.12 -15.05 -8.99
CA SER A 597 -33.03 -15.57 -7.96
C SER A 597 -32.84 -14.86 -6.62
N SER A 598 -33.92 -14.72 -5.85
CA SER A 598 -33.87 -14.19 -4.48
C SER A 598 -33.26 -15.23 -3.53
N MET A 599 -32.39 -14.79 -2.64
CA MET A 599 -31.86 -15.63 -1.55
C MET A 599 -32.48 -15.23 -0.21
N THR A 600 -32.62 -16.21 0.68
CA THR A 600 -32.89 -15.95 2.10
C THR A 600 -31.62 -15.46 2.81
N SER A 601 -31.75 -14.79 3.96
CA SER A 601 -30.60 -14.36 4.75
C SER A 601 -29.71 -15.52 5.20
N VAL A 602 -30.29 -16.70 5.46
CA VAL A 602 -29.53 -17.92 5.82
C VAL A 602 -28.66 -18.37 4.65
N GLN A 603 -29.22 -18.43 3.45
CA GLN A 603 -28.48 -18.82 2.25
C GLN A 603 -27.36 -17.83 1.94
N ALA A 604 -27.65 -16.53 2.02
CA ALA A 604 -26.66 -15.49 1.83
C ALA A 604 -25.51 -15.60 2.83
N GLN A 605 -25.82 -15.88 4.10
CA GLN A 605 -24.81 -16.10 5.13
C GLN A 605 -23.94 -17.33 4.85
N HIS A 606 -24.54 -18.44 4.39
CA HIS A 606 -23.77 -19.64 4.03
C HIS A 606 -22.83 -19.41 2.84
N VAL A 607 -23.21 -18.57 1.86
CA VAL A 607 -22.30 -18.14 0.79
C VAL A 607 -21.14 -17.31 1.36
N ALA A 608 -21.42 -16.37 2.28
CA ALA A 608 -20.39 -15.59 2.93
C ALA A 608 -19.43 -16.46 3.77
N ASP A 609 -19.96 -17.45 4.49
CA ASP A 609 -19.16 -18.38 5.28
C ASP A 609 -18.32 -19.30 4.38
N PHE A 610 -18.87 -19.82 3.28
CA PHE A 610 -18.12 -20.56 2.26
C PHE A 610 -16.89 -19.79 1.75
N VAL A 611 -17.01 -18.47 1.59
CA VAL A 611 -15.89 -17.61 1.17
C VAL A 611 -14.85 -17.49 2.28
N LYS A 612 -15.27 -17.35 3.54
CA LYS A 612 -14.36 -17.31 4.70
C LYS A 612 -13.55 -18.61 4.83
N GLU A 613 -14.14 -19.74 4.47
CA GLU A 613 -13.47 -21.05 4.40
C GLU A 613 -12.58 -21.22 3.15
N GLY A 614 -12.36 -20.13 2.40
CA GLY A 614 -11.40 -20.05 1.31
C GLY A 614 -11.99 -20.30 -0.09
N GLY A 615 -13.29 -20.50 -0.21
CA GLY A 615 -14.00 -20.57 -1.48
C GLY A 615 -14.08 -19.21 -2.18
N VAL A 616 -14.45 -19.20 -3.46
CA VAL A 616 -14.65 -17.96 -4.22
C VAL A 616 -16.11 -17.82 -4.64
N ALA A 617 -16.71 -16.66 -4.40
CA ALA A 617 -18.09 -16.39 -4.81
C ALA A 617 -18.10 -15.42 -5.99
N ILE A 618 -18.86 -15.76 -7.03
CA ILE A 618 -19.19 -14.85 -8.14
C ILE A 618 -20.68 -14.55 -8.02
N ILE A 619 -21.02 -13.30 -7.71
CA ILE A 619 -22.39 -12.86 -7.46
C ILE A 619 -22.88 -12.07 -8.66
N ASN A 620 -23.74 -12.69 -9.48
CA ASN A 620 -24.40 -11.98 -10.57
C ASN A 620 -25.68 -11.33 -10.03
N LEU A 621 -25.74 -10.01 -10.12
CA LEU A 621 -26.91 -9.20 -9.83
C LEU A 621 -27.74 -9.00 -11.10
N ASP A 622 -29.00 -8.64 -10.90
CA ASP A 622 -29.95 -8.27 -11.94
C ASP A 622 -30.94 -7.25 -11.34
N ASN A 623 -31.95 -6.85 -12.11
CA ASN A 623 -32.96 -5.85 -11.82
C ASN A 623 -33.69 -6.03 -10.49
N THR A 624 -34.54 -5.04 -10.19
CA THR A 624 -35.32 -5.00 -8.94
C THR A 624 -36.43 -6.05 -8.84
N ALA A 625 -36.57 -6.98 -9.79
CA ALA A 625 -37.55 -8.08 -9.67
C ALA A 625 -37.14 -9.12 -8.62
N TYR A 626 -35.86 -9.15 -8.21
CA TYR A 626 -35.33 -10.06 -7.19
C TYR A 626 -34.72 -9.30 -6.03
N ASN A 627 -34.83 -9.88 -4.84
CA ASN A 627 -34.32 -9.29 -3.62
C ASN A 627 -32.87 -9.75 -3.40
N PHE A 628 -31.92 -8.89 -3.77
CA PHE A 628 -30.49 -9.11 -3.52
C PHE A 628 -30.01 -8.53 -2.18
N ASN A 629 -30.86 -7.84 -1.42
CA ASN A 629 -30.45 -7.24 -0.15
C ASN A 629 -29.82 -8.25 0.83
N PRO A 630 -30.30 -9.51 0.94
CA PRO A 630 -29.66 -10.49 1.82
C PRO A 630 -28.21 -10.78 1.44
N ILE A 631 -27.91 -10.98 0.16
CA ILE A 631 -26.53 -11.27 -0.30
C ILE A 631 -25.64 -10.02 -0.22
N LEU A 632 -26.17 -8.84 -0.57
CA LEU A 632 -25.45 -7.57 -0.42
C LEU A 632 -25.08 -7.31 1.05
N THR A 633 -26.04 -7.50 1.96
CA THR A 633 -25.83 -7.30 3.41
C THR A 633 -24.84 -8.30 3.99
N ALA A 634 -24.89 -9.58 3.56
CA ALA A 634 -23.95 -10.61 4.02
C ALA A 634 -22.48 -10.27 3.69
N PHE A 635 -22.26 -9.44 2.68
CA PHE A 635 -20.95 -8.94 2.28
C PHE A 635 -20.69 -7.47 2.67
N GLY A 636 -21.54 -6.89 3.53
CA GLY A 636 -21.35 -5.55 4.10
C GLY A 636 -21.68 -4.39 3.17
N ILE A 637 -22.35 -4.63 2.05
CA ILE A 637 -22.84 -3.59 1.14
C ILE A 637 -24.11 -2.98 1.74
N ILE A 638 -24.16 -1.65 1.84
CA ILE A 638 -25.28 -0.92 2.44
C ILE A 638 -26.33 -0.49 1.40
N GLY A 639 -27.61 -0.47 1.79
CA GLY A 639 -28.72 -0.07 0.91
C GLY A 639 -29.27 -1.22 0.05
N SER A 640 -30.00 -0.88 -1.01
CA SER A 640 -30.65 -1.86 -1.91
C SER A 640 -30.13 -1.77 -3.33
N ASN A 641 -30.36 -2.81 -4.13
CA ASN A 641 -30.13 -2.77 -5.57
C ASN A 641 -31.18 -1.90 -6.27
N GLY A 642 -30.75 -1.11 -7.26
CA GLY A 642 -31.62 -0.37 -8.18
C GLY A 642 -31.61 -0.95 -9.59
N ASN A 643 -32.26 -0.26 -10.54
CA ASN A 643 -32.13 -0.57 -11.97
C ASN A 643 -30.92 0.16 -12.56
N GLY A 644 -30.02 -0.60 -13.17
CA GLY A 644 -28.75 -0.14 -13.75
C GLY A 644 -28.76 0.04 -15.26
N ALA A 645 -27.56 0.10 -15.85
CA ALA A 645 -27.37 0.19 -17.30
C ALA A 645 -26.89 -1.12 -17.93
N VAL A 646 -27.37 -1.38 -19.15
CA VAL A 646 -26.96 -2.52 -20.01
C VAL A 646 -25.51 -2.48 -20.47
N SER A 647 -24.78 -1.40 -20.21
CA SER A 647 -23.39 -1.28 -20.63
C SER A 647 -22.54 -0.67 -19.54
N ALA A 648 -21.29 -1.10 -19.51
CA ALA A 648 -20.26 -0.61 -18.61
C ALA A 648 -18.96 -0.35 -19.35
N LEU A 649 -18.06 0.36 -18.70
CA LEU A 649 -16.70 0.58 -19.13
C LEU A 649 -15.76 0.01 -18.07
N SER A 650 -14.86 -0.87 -18.47
CA SER A 650 -13.81 -1.37 -17.57
C SER A 650 -12.86 -0.23 -17.18
N SER A 651 -12.33 -0.29 -15.95
CA SER A 651 -11.45 0.71 -15.37
C SER A 651 -10.19 0.98 -16.22
N SER A 652 -9.70 2.21 -16.16
CA SER A 652 -8.42 2.62 -16.74
C SER A 652 -7.23 2.30 -15.84
N VAL A 653 -7.47 2.06 -14.55
CA VAL A 653 -6.43 1.90 -13.51
C VAL A 653 -6.36 0.47 -12.98
N ASN A 654 -7.52 -0.14 -12.72
CA ASN A 654 -7.63 -1.47 -12.11
C ASN A 654 -8.01 -2.52 -13.16
N GLU A 655 -7.50 -3.74 -13.02
CA GLU A 655 -7.94 -4.92 -13.78
C GLU A 655 -7.93 -6.16 -12.87
N LEU A 656 -8.87 -7.09 -13.08
CA LEU A 656 -8.97 -8.31 -12.27
C LEU A 656 -7.73 -9.19 -12.46
N SER A 657 -7.38 -9.46 -13.71
CA SER A 657 -6.19 -10.20 -14.11
C SER A 657 -5.83 -9.76 -15.53
N ASN A 658 -4.60 -10.07 -15.96
CA ASN A 658 -4.12 -9.81 -17.32
C ASN A 658 -3.69 -11.13 -18.01
N VAL A 659 -4.16 -12.27 -17.50
CA VAL A 659 -3.79 -13.62 -17.99
C VAL A 659 -4.23 -13.83 -19.45
N PHE A 660 -5.43 -13.35 -19.81
CA PHE A 660 -5.96 -13.42 -21.18
C PHE A 660 -5.72 -12.11 -21.96
N GLY A 661 -4.80 -11.26 -21.48
CA GLY A 661 -4.45 -9.98 -22.10
C GLY A 661 -5.22 -8.80 -21.52
N ASN A 662 -4.84 -7.60 -21.97
CA ASN A 662 -5.26 -6.32 -21.38
C ASN A 662 -6.75 -6.07 -21.61
N THR A 663 -7.46 -5.73 -20.55
CA THR A 663 -8.90 -5.45 -20.55
C THR A 663 -9.24 -4.13 -19.86
N LYS A 664 -8.33 -3.15 -19.89
CA LYS A 664 -8.58 -1.78 -19.42
C LYS A 664 -9.25 -0.95 -20.52
N ASN A 665 -10.14 -0.04 -20.13
CA ASN A 665 -10.87 0.85 -21.03
C ASN A 665 -11.63 0.17 -22.18
N ILE A 666 -12.10 -1.06 -21.99
CA ILE A 666 -12.96 -1.75 -22.95
C ILE A 666 -14.43 -1.55 -22.61
N SER A 667 -15.26 -1.46 -23.64
CA SER A 667 -16.72 -1.47 -23.49
C SER A 667 -17.20 -2.88 -23.13
N LEU A 668 -18.06 -2.97 -22.13
CA LEU A 668 -18.68 -4.20 -21.67
C LEU A 668 -20.18 -4.13 -21.95
N SER A 669 -20.72 -5.19 -22.55
CA SER A 669 -22.15 -5.29 -22.84
C SER A 669 -22.80 -6.32 -21.91
N GLY A 670 -23.81 -5.90 -21.17
CA GLY A 670 -24.74 -6.76 -20.43
C GLY A 670 -25.96 -7.14 -21.27
N ALA A 671 -27.04 -7.58 -20.62
CA ALA A 671 -28.31 -7.92 -21.24
C ALA A 671 -29.50 -7.41 -20.41
N ALA A 672 -30.54 -6.90 -21.08
CA ALA A 672 -31.81 -6.50 -20.44
C ALA A 672 -31.71 -5.41 -19.33
N THR A 673 -32.05 -5.71 -18.08
CA THR A 673 -32.13 -4.74 -16.95
C THR A 673 -31.21 -5.19 -15.82
N GLN A 674 -30.63 -4.29 -15.04
CA GLN A 674 -29.45 -4.61 -14.20
C GLN A 674 -29.62 -4.33 -12.73
N GLY A 675 -28.83 -5.01 -11.90
CA GLY A 675 -28.73 -4.76 -10.47
C GLY A 675 -27.71 -3.68 -10.17
N ARG A 676 -28.21 -2.46 -9.93
CA ARG A 676 -27.37 -1.30 -9.65
C ARG A 676 -26.96 -1.24 -8.19
N VAL A 677 -25.65 -1.12 -7.96
CA VAL A 677 -25.05 -0.72 -6.68
C VAL A 677 -24.17 0.51 -6.95
N LEU A 678 -24.19 1.48 -6.06
CA LEU A 678 -23.39 2.71 -6.14
C LEU A 678 -22.06 2.56 -5.42
N ALA A 679 -21.03 3.28 -5.86
CA ALA A 679 -19.71 3.23 -5.23
C ALA A 679 -19.74 3.58 -3.72
N ASN A 680 -20.61 4.49 -3.29
CA ASN A 680 -20.76 4.87 -1.88
C ASN A 680 -21.48 3.81 -1.02
N GLN A 681 -22.04 2.77 -1.63
CA GLN A 681 -22.64 1.64 -0.92
C GLN A 681 -21.61 0.53 -0.61
N LEU A 682 -20.44 0.59 -1.24
CA LEU A 682 -19.41 -0.43 -1.10
C LEU A 682 -18.64 -0.27 0.22
N PRO A 683 -18.20 -1.36 0.85
CA PRO A 683 -17.20 -1.32 1.91
C PRO A 683 -15.93 -0.59 1.48
N SER A 684 -15.23 0.07 2.42
CA SER A 684 -14.02 0.87 2.15
C SER A 684 -12.89 0.10 1.45
N ALA A 685 -12.77 -1.21 1.69
CA ALA A 685 -11.76 -2.07 1.07
C ALA A 685 -12.23 -2.70 -0.26
N SER A 686 -13.17 -2.06 -0.99
CA SER A 686 -13.67 -2.60 -2.26
C SER A 686 -12.87 -2.06 -3.44
N THR A 687 -12.55 -2.94 -4.40
CA THR A 687 -11.89 -2.53 -5.65
C THR A 687 -12.87 -2.62 -6.81
N VAL A 688 -13.06 -1.51 -7.52
CA VAL A 688 -13.93 -1.43 -8.70
C VAL A 688 -13.11 -1.62 -9.98
N TYR A 689 -13.57 -2.54 -10.84
CA TYR A 689 -12.95 -2.91 -12.11
C TYR A 689 -13.76 -2.48 -13.33
N ALA A 690 -15.03 -2.14 -13.16
CA ALA A 690 -15.85 -1.55 -14.21
C ALA A 690 -16.94 -0.66 -13.60
N ASN A 691 -17.33 0.39 -14.33
CA ASN A 691 -18.42 1.29 -13.96
C ASN A 691 -19.48 1.31 -15.06
N GLU A 692 -20.75 1.52 -14.69
CA GLU A 692 -21.83 1.72 -15.64
C GLU A 692 -21.58 2.95 -16.54
N THR A 693 -22.02 2.91 -17.80
CA THR A 693 -21.83 4.02 -18.75
C THR A 693 -22.84 5.17 -18.58
N VAL A 694 -23.89 5.00 -17.78
CA VAL A 694 -24.93 6.02 -17.56
C VAL A 694 -24.62 6.93 -16.37
N THR A 695 -25.21 8.12 -16.39
CA THR A 695 -25.08 9.14 -15.34
C THR A 695 -25.56 8.62 -13.98
N GLY A 696 -24.74 8.77 -12.93
CA GLY A 696 -25.09 8.47 -11.53
C GLY A 696 -24.19 7.48 -10.80
N GLY A 697 -23.09 7.00 -11.41
CA GLY A 697 -21.97 6.37 -10.68
C GLY A 697 -22.22 4.96 -10.14
N GLY A 698 -22.94 4.12 -10.88
CA GLY A 698 -23.11 2.71 -10.53
C GLY A 698 -21.85 1.91 -10.84
N VAL A 699 -21.53 0.96 -9.97
CA VAL A 699 -20.44 0.01 -10.16
C VAL A 699 -20.93 -1.21 -10.91
N ALA A 700 -20.11 -1.68 -11.85
CA ALA A 700 -20.45 -2.77 -12.74
C ALA A 700 -19.79 -4.07 -12.26
N VAL A 701 -18.47 -4.05 -12.07
CA VAL A 701 -17.72 -5.21 -11.55
C VAL A 701 -16.81 -4.76 -10.42
N TRP A 702 -16.88 -5.41 -9.27
CA TRP A 702 -16.06 -5.08 -8.11
C TRP A 702 -15.77 -6.30 -7.25
N THR A 703 -14.78 -6.16 -6.38
CA THR A 703 -14.43 -7.16 -5.35
C THR A 703 -14.41 -6.50 -3.97
N ILE A 704 -14.51 -7.32 -2.92
CA ILE A 704 -14.46 -6.86 -1.52
C ILE A 704 -13.23 -7.43 -0.82
N GLY A 705 -12.37 -6.54 -0.32
CA GLY A 705 -11.04 -6.87 0.20
C GLY A 705 -10.99 -7.27 1.68
N ARG A 706 -11.75 -6.64 2.58
CA ARG A 706 -11.58 -6.73 4.05
C ARG A 706 -11.67 -8.18 4.60
N ASP A 707 -12.83 -8.60 5.07
CA ASP A 707 -13.01 -9.91 5.71
C ASP A 707 -12.97 -11.07 4.71
N PHE A 708 -13.07 -10.75 3.42
CA PHE A 708 -13.20 -11.72 2.33
C PHE A 708 -11.97 -11.78 1.40
N LYS A 709 -10.92 -10.99 1.65
CA LYS A 709 -9.61 -11.06 0.98
C LYS A 709 -9.69 -11.05 -0.56
N GLY A 710 -10.66 -10.33 -1.14
CA GLY A 710 -10.87 -10.27 -2.59
C GLY A 710 -11.56 -11.50 -3.20
N LYS A 711 -12.00 -12.48 -2.40
CA LYS A 711 -12.60 -13.74 -2.88
C LYS A 711 -14.08 -13.66 -3.28
N VAL A 712 -14.63 -12.45 -3.38
CA VAL A 712 -16.01 -12.21 -3.79
C VAL A 712 -15.98 -11.25 -4.95
N ILE A 713 -16.53 -11.68 -6.09
CA ILE A 713 -16.63 -10.89 -7.30
C ILE A 713 -18.10 -10.61 -7.55
N PHE A 714 -18.49 -9.35 -7.57
CA PHE A 714 -19.83 -8.93 -7.95
C PHE A 714 -19.86 -8.50 -9.41
N VAL A 715 -20.93 -8.85 -10.09
CA VAL A 715 -21.22 -8.49 -11.46
C VAL A 715 -22.63 -7.92 -11.50
N TRP A 716 -22.79 -6.69 -11.97
CA TRP A 716 -24.07 -5.97 -11.98
C TRP A 716 -25.14 -6.58 -12.92
N ASP A 717 -24.71 -7.39 -13.88
CA ASP A 717 -25.52 -7.98 -14.93
C ASP A 717 -24.94 -9.34 -15.34
N GLU A 718 -25.74 -10.39 -15.23
CA GLU A 718 -25.40 -11.75 -15.65
C GLU A 718 -25.26 -11.87 -17.18
N GLY A 719 -25.88 -10.94 -17.92
CA GLY A 719 -25.72 -10.69 -19.34
C GLY A 719 -24.28 -10.51 -19.79
N LEU A 720 -23.39 -10.08 -18.90
CA LEU A 720 -21.95 -9.98 -19.15
C LEU A 720 -21.36 -11.30 -19.70
N PHE A 721 -21.88 -12.46 -19.24
CA PHE A 721 -21.41 -13.80 -19.62
C PHE A 721 -22.13 -14.41 -20.82
N ARG A 722 -23.16 -13.74 -21.35
CA ARG A 722 -23.97 -14.23 -22.50
C ARG A 722 -24.18 -13.18 -23.59
N ALA A 723 -23.37 -12.11 -23.57
CA ALA A 723 -23.37 -11.12 -24.64
C ALA A 723 -23.04 -11.79 -25.98
N SER A 724 -23.57 -11.25 -27.07
CA SER A 724 -23.33 -11.77 -28.42
C SER A 724 -21.86 -11.72 -28.85
N THR A 725 -21.03 -10.96 -28.14
CA THR A 725 -19.57 -10.90 -28.30
C THR A 725 -18.83 -12.08 -27.69
N ILE A 726 -19.53 -12.97 -26.97
CA ILE A 726 -18.99 -14.22 -26.44
C ILE A 726 -19.49 -15.34 -27.35
N ALA A 727 -18.59 -15.93 -28.12
CA ALA A 727 -18.94 -16.93 -29.12
C ALA A 727 -17.87 -18.02 -29.24
N GLU A 728 -18.24 -19.10 -29.94
CA GLU A 728 -17.32 -20.16 -30.30
C GLU A 728 -16.60 -20.78 -29.08
N THR A 729 -15.33 -21.18 -29.23
CA THR A 729 -14.54 -21.86 -28.18
C THR A 729 -13.19 -21.20 -27.91
N ILE A 730 -12.82 -20.20 -28.72
CA ILE A 730 -11.59 -19.43 -28.58
C ILE A 730 -11.90 -18.18 -27.75
N ILE A 731 -10.88 -17.65 -27.06
CA ILE A 731 -10.96 -16.42 -26.27
C ILE A 731 -10.22 -15.34 -27.08
N ASP A 732 -10.94 -14.50 -27.81
CA ASP A 732 -10.32 -13.52 -28.70
C ASP A 732 -10.92 -12.11 -28.60
N THR A 733 -12.19 -11.96 -28.26
CA THR A 733 -12.82 -10.64 -28.16
C THR A 733 -12.44 -9.93 -26.84
N PRO A 734 -12.46 -8.59 -26.80
CA PRO A 734 -12.16 -7.86 -25.57
C PRO A 734 -13.06 -8.28 -24.39
N GLN A 735 -14.36 -8.51 -24.65
CA GLN A 735 -15.29 -8.92 -23.60
C GLN A 735 -15.03 -10.35 -23.12
N GLU A 736 -14.69 -11.27 -24.02
CA GLU A 736 -14.27 -12.63 -23.65
C GLU A 736 -13.03 -12.61 -22.74
N ARG A 737 -12.00 -11.84 -23.12
CA ARG A 737 -10.81 -11.68 -22.29
C ARG A 737 -11.15 -11.13 -20.90
N PHE A 738 -12.10 -10.20 -20.80
CA PHE A 738 -12.51 -9.64 -19.52
C PHE A 738 -13.20 -10.67 -18.62
N VAL A 739 -14.18 -11.42 -19.14
CA VAL A 739 -14.85 -12.47 -18.33
C VAL A 739 -13.91 -13.62 -18.00
N HIS A 740 -12.95 -13.93 -18.88
CA HIS A 740 -11.92 -14.93 -18.60
C HIS A 740 -10.84 -14.42 -17.63
N ASN A 741 -10.53 -13.12 -17.62
CA ASN A 741 -9.69 -12.50 -16.59
C ASN A 741 -10.40 -12.46 -15.23
N LEU A 742 -11.73 -12.36 -15.21
CA LEU A 742 -12.53 -12.55 -13.99
C LEU A 742 -12.41 -13.98 -13.45
N MET A 743 -12.56 -14.99 -14.31
CA MET A 743 -12.33 -16.39 -13.91
C MET A 743 -10.87 -16.63 -13.52
N ALA A 744 -9.91 -16.07 -14.25
CA ALA A 744 -8.49 -16.16 -13.92
C ALA A 744 -8.20 -15.59 -12.52
N TYR A 745 -8.79 -14.44 -12.20
CA TYR A 745 -8.71 -13.87 -10.86
C TYR A 745 -9.29 -14.82 -9.81
N ALA A 746 -10.47 -15.40 -10.04
CA ALA A 746 -11.07 -16.40 -9.14
C ALA A 746 -10.14 -17.61 -8.91
N LEU A 747 -9.48 -18.13 -9.96
CA LEU A 747 -8.54 -19.24 -9.86
C LEU A 747 -7.26 -18.87 -9.09
N ILE A 748 -6.75 -17.65 -9.29
CA ILE A 748 -5.61 -17.13 -8.52
C ILE A 748 -5.97 -17.02 -7.03
N GLN A 749 -7.20 -16.58 -6.71
CA GLN A 749 -7.70 -16.54 -5.33
C GLN A 749 -7.84 -17.94 -4.68
N LEU A 750 -7.99 -18.98 -5.50
CA LEU A 750 -7.95 -20.39 -5.08
C LEU A 750 -6.53 -20.96 -5.00
N GLY A 751 -5.50 -20.20 -5.40
CA GLY A 751 -4.09 -20.59 -5.33
C GLY A 751 -3.51 -21.16 -6.63
N PHE A 752 -4.30 -21.26 -7.70
CA PHE A 752 -3.83 -21.76 -9.00
C PHE A 752 -2.96 -20.73 -9.71
N GLN A 753 -1.93 -21.22 -10.40
CA GLN A 753 -0.98 -20.40 -11.14
C GLN A 753 -1.23 -20.52 -12.66
N PRO A 754 -1.21 -19.40 -13.41
CA PRO A 754 -1.20 -19.41 -14.87
C PRO A 754 0.01 -20.17 -15.47
#